data_AF-A0A0J0UZH0-F1
#
_entry.id   AF-A0A0J0UZH0-F1
#
_cell.length_a   1.000
_cell.length_b   1.000
_cell.length_c   1.000
_cell.angle_alpha   90.00
_cell.angle_beta   90.00
_cell.angle_gamma   90.00
#
_symmetry.space_group_name_H-M   'P 1'
#
loop_
_entity.id
_entity.type
_entity.pdbx_description
1 polymer ?
#
loop_
_entity_poly.entity_id
_entity_poly.type
_entity_poly.pdbx_seq_one_letter_code
_entity_poly.pdbx_strand_id
1 'polypeptide(L)'
;MPACSGRTKSGGPSTYLTETTEMPKSRITQVASSGSVIVVAWGLACLQALLDLVARKARISAEPALISLQIAVIVSALLLWSLVARHLENRGLDEATSRPVWRLCLSLVSLLCCIALRIVISPIEPSVMWLAPALLVAPVLLGFELLSFCRTGARMSRVFMERLAATWSGIAAVLILAIAAGPLTWAQVHVRVVELHFVALSVVLTAGSAALSAASRRHWSGSIRFVFIATAAAFAGLWTSTVDNSFTRIWPTFVAVLVILFALAIPGGAIGSAAAATKIWAGQGVRITRSSATRAQHGVGRAARACIGLWHRLELFASSPQPRSRPLLTRSDRIGATVMAFLAMAYVASGAIWSYRIGWQPTAHAATIMARAFDVGTVNHPLVGMATSLGQVGSASHPGPLSMDLLAPFVRLLGLQNGARAGAAFVVLTCWSVSVWSAWRAAGRVAALGAWMMCAVILQVAAFGAVWEANNVTITILAMFAAVLASWAAATGTWRAWWWAVGLGSLCAQSYLPHALIVLGPILWAGLAVAGAARLATDTHQARRARQAVRVGWGIALLAWAQPALDVVINNGGNVRALIGEISSPRPPVGPIGFPRAIAWICSIPPRWGEVTRSFAQAGSANELIRGPFISGTIVALALCFICVRTRKTTPPHERQLRIIILLLVVGAAVNTTQLPQDYLRAFQIGWLVVASACLWYAVGISTVFAVQRKLGSGVSDWVSLSLKVSALAIGALVILAAGLARPERIEDAKSPAFTIDAMVEPAVDQTMEKVDSSNPILVLSLDNQLVESATDTIVSNLIVKGLDSRTESRGEHYGERRVVKHWRGPMLWVASGLAPVKPNGDLLASVSMPGWSRAKFDALAEKVSSDAKAGSGVRLQPWVEELLPRYLAGWMGPESCRIAKGIVDGTYPVESLPPGLLLTLYGDQAIASPALPPETQEEASALLGQAPLEVWSVNQKTETATDTATLLRDGSRCPAA
;
A
#
# COMPACT_ATOMS: atom_id res chain seq x y z
N MET A 1 -30.21 2.83 90.01
CA MET A 1 -28.83 3.31 90.22
C MET A 1 -27.93 2.64 89.20
N PRO A 2 -27.03 3.34 88.50
CA PRO A 2 -27.10 4.73 87.98
C PRO A 2 -26.83 4.78 86.44
N ALA A 3 -26.96 5.84 85.62
CA ALA A 3 -27.29 7.28 85.69
C ALA A 3 -27.71 7.72 84.24
N CYS A 4 -28.77 8.52 84.00
CA CYS A 4 -28.86 10.01 83.99
C CYS A 4 -27.83 10.70 83.08
N SER A 5 -28.17 11.59 82.12
CA SER A 5 -29.01 12.82 82.15
C SER A 5 -29.36 13.27 80.71
N GLY A 6 -30.55 13.79 80.36
CA GLY A 6 -31.09 15.15 80.58
C GLY A 6 -30.99 15.96 79.26
N ARG A 7 -31.93 16.77 78.75
CA ARG A 7 -33.00 17.58 79.36
C ARG A 7 -34.00 18.08 78.27
N THR A 8 -35.15 18.45 78.79
CA THR A 8 -36.47 18.90 78.29
C THR A 8 -36.62 20.14 77.38
N LYS A 9 -37.65 20.07 76.51
CA LYS A 9 -38.78 20.98 76.20
C LYS A 9 -38.70 22.53 76.34
N SER A 10 -39.30 23.16 75.31
CA SER A 10 -40.31 24.26 75.29
C SER A 10 -39.87 25.70 74.96
N GLY A 11 -40.63 26.31 74.03
CA GLY A 11 -41.05 27.72 74.11
C GLY A 11 -40.62 28.65 72.96
N GLY A 12 -41.60 29.21 72.23
CA GLY A 12 -41.51 30.59 71.72
C GLY A 12 -41.62 30.81 70.20
N PRO A 13 -42.60 31.60 69.72
CA PRO A 13 -42.80 31.92 68.31
C PRO A 13 -42.10 33.22 67.89
N SER A 14 -41.70 33.33 66.62
CA SER A 14 -41.45 34.64 65.99
C SER A 14 -41.71 34.62 64.47
N THR A 15 -42.68 35.45 64.10
CA THR A 15 -42.87 36.15 62.83
C THR A 15 -41.58 36.46 62.07
N TYR A 16 -41.55 36.19 60.74
CA TYR A 16 -40.81 37.03 59.79
C TYR A 16 -41.53 37.13 58.42
N LEU A 17 -42.03 38.36 58.23
CA LEU A 17 -42.11 39.20 57.04
C LEU A 17 -41.56 38.70 55.69
N THR A 18 -42.39 38.98 54.69
CA THR A 18 -42.09 39.37 53.31
C THR A 18 -40.87 40.27 53.16
N GLU A 19 -39.94 39.91 52.27
CA GLU A 19 -39.09 40.89 51.60
C GLU A 19 -38.76 40.45 50.15
N THR A 20 -39.18 41.31 49.23
CA THR A 20 -38.91 41.32 47.80
C THR A 20 -37.42 41.49 47.52
N THR A 21 -36.83 40.63 46.69
CA THR A 21 -35.53 40.90 46.06
C THR A 21 -35.56 40.69 44.55
N GLU A 22 -34.92 41.65 43.91
CA GLU A 22 -34.93 42.01 42.50
C GLU A 22 -34.51 40.89 41.53
N MET A 23 -35.14 40.86 40.36
CA MET A 23 -34.63 40.12 39.19
C MET A 23 -33.34 40.78 38.66
N PRO A 24 -32.22 40.05 38.52
CA PRO A 24 -31.04 40.61 37.87
C PRO A 24 -31.21 40.62 36.35
N LYS A 25 -30.88 41.78 35.77
CA LYS A 25 -30.77 42.15 34.35
C LYS A 25 -29.88 41.19 33.54
N SER A 26 -30.31 39.96 33.30
CA SER A 26 -29.57 38.94 32.52
C SER A 26 -30.16 38.70 31.12
N ARG A 27 -31.23 39.40 30.72
CA ARG A 27 -31.80 39.28 29.37
C ARG A 27 -31.15 40.15 28.30
N ILE A 28 -30.19 41.01 28.63
CA ILE A 28 -29.52 41.88 27.65
C ILE A 28 -28.29 41.21 26.98
N THR A 29 -27.76 40.12 27.54
CA THR A 29 -26.64 39.37 26.93
C THR A 29 -27.07 38.35 25.85
N GLN A 30 -28.38 38.13 25.64
CA GLN A 30 -28.87 37.10 24.71
C GLN A 30 -29.01 37.59 23.26
N VAL A 31 -28.96 38.90 23.01
CA VAL A 31 -28.99 39.49 21.65
C VAL A 31 -27.57 39.64 21.08
N ALA A 32 -26.53 39.72 21.92
CA ALA A 32 -25.15 39.86 21.48
C ALA A 32 -24.54 38.57 20.85
N SER A 33 -25.04 37.39 21.20
CA SER A 33 -24.51 36.10 20.70
C SER A 33 -24.96 35.73 19.29
N SER A 34 -26.05 36.33 18.80
CA SER A 34 -26.55 36.11 17.43
C SER A 34 -25.72 36.91 16.41
N GLY A 35 -25.25 38.09 16.79
CA GLY A 35 -24.38 38.94 15.95
C GLY A 35 -22.99 38.32 15.73
N SER A 36 -22.42 37.67 16.75
CA SER A 36 -21.07 37.08 16.66
C SER A 36 -21.01 35.93 15.66
N VAL A 37 -22.08 35.13 15.56
CA VAL A 37 -22.16 33.99 14.63
C VAL A 37 -22.32 34.45 13.18
N ILE A 38 -23.12 35.50 12.95
CA ILE A 38 -23.28 36.12 11.62
C ILE A 38 -21.95 36.73 11.16
N VAL A 39 -21.21 37.39 12.08
CA VAL A 39 -19.89 37.97 11.79
C VAL A 39 -18.86 36.90 11.45
N VAL A 40 -18.86 35.74 12.13
CA VAL A 40 -17.96 34.62 11.79
C VAL A 40 -18.31 33.99 10.43
N ALA A 41 -19.60 33.81 10.13
CA ALA A 41 -20.04 33.28 8.84
C ALA A 41 -19.68 34.23 7.68
N TRP A 42 -19.88 35.54 7.86
CA TRP A 42 -19.46 36.56 6.90
C TRP A 42 -17.94 36.65 6.78
N GLY A 43 -17.20 36.53 7.87
CA GLY A 43 -15.73 36.49 7.87
C GLY A 43 -15.19 35.31 7.05
N LEU A 44 -15.79 34.12 7.19
CA LEU A 44 -15.42 32.94 6.40
C LEU A 44 -15.80 33.09 4.91
N ALA A 45 -16.95 33.69 4.60
CA ALA A 45 -17.36 33.95 3.22
C ALA A 45 -16.45 34.99 2.53
N CYS A 46 -16.09 36.07 3.23
CA CYS A 46 -15.16 37.08 2.74
C CYS A 46 -13.74 36.52 2.57
N LEU A 47 -13.27 35.70 3.50
CA LEU A 47 -11.97 35.02 3.39
C LEU A 47 -11.93 34.09 2.17
N GLN A 48 -13.00 33.34 1.92
CA GLN A 48 -13.11 32.48 0.73
C GLN A 48 -13.11 33.31 -0.56
N ALA A 49 -13.84 34.43 -0.62
CA ALA A 49 -13.85 35.31 -1.78
C ALA A 49 -12.48 35.94 -2.06
N LEU A 50 -11.74 36.31 -1.01
CA LEU A 50 -10.40 36.86 -1.10
C LEU A 50 -9.40 35.82 -1.63
N LEU A 51 -9.48 34.57 -1.15
CA LEU A 51 -8.64 33.47 -1.60
C LEU A 51 -8.93 33.07 -3.06
N ASP A 52 -10.20 33.07 -3.47
CA ASP A 52 -10.61 32.88 -4.87
C ASP A 52 -10.04 34.00 -5.78
N LEU A 53 -9.98 35.25 -5.30
CA LEU A 53 -9.41 36.38 -6.05
C LEU A 53 -7.88 36.27 -6.19
N VAL A 54 -7.18 35.86 -5.12
CA VAL A 54 -5.72 35.65 -5.12
C VAL A 54 -5.34 34.48 -6.05
N ALA A 55 -6.08 33.37 -6.01
CA ALA A 55 -5.83 32.22 -6.88
C ALA A 55 -5.98 32.57 -8.36
N ARG A 56 -7.04 33.32 -8.73
CA ARG A 56 -7.24 33.78 -10.11
C ARG A 56 -6.16 34.76 -10.58
N LYS A 57 -5.75 35.69 -9.72
CA LYS A 57 -4.77 36.72 -10.10
C LYS A 57 -3.36 36.15 -10.23
N ALA A 58 -3.04 35.10 -9.48
CA ALA A 58 -1.73 34.47 -9.51
C ALA A 58 -1.56 33.42 -10.64
N ARG A 59 -2.57 33.20 -11.50
CA ARG A 59 -2.60 32.14 -12.54
C ARG A 59 -2.13 30.78 -12.02
N ILE A 60 -2.36 30.51 -10.73
CA ILE A 60 -1.98 29.23 -10.14
C ILE A 60 -3.01 28.23 -10.62
N SER A 61 -2.57 27.19 -11.33
CA SER A 61 -3.36 26.01 -11.71
C SER A 61 -3.70 25.16 -10.46
N ALA A 62 -4.28 25.79 -9.43
CA ALA A 62 -4.48 25.24 -8.10
C ALA A 62 -5.96 24.86 -7.84
N GLU A 63 -6.64 24.28 -8.83
CA GLU A 63 -7.95 23.64 -8.60
C GLU A 63 -7.92 22.65 -7.42
N PRO A 64 -6.88 21.80 -7.22
CA PRO A 64 -6.84 20.85 -6.10
C PRO A 64 -6.69 21.52 -4.74
N ALA A 65 -5.92 22.61 -4.63
CA ALA A 65 -5.75 23.33 -3.38
C ALA A 65 -7.04 24.08 -2.99
N LEU A 66 -7.75 24.63 -3.98
CA LEU A 66 -9.04 25.28 -3.78
C LEU A 66 -10.12 24.27 -3.35
N ILE A 67 -10.18 23.09 -3.98
CA ILE A 67 -11.08 21.99 -3.61
C ILE A 67 -10.74 21.46 -2.21
N SER A 68 -9.45 21.27 -1.90
CA SER A 68 -8.99 20.81 -0.58
C SER A 68 -9.35 21.80 0.53
N LEU A 69 -9.22 23.11 0.26
CA LEU A 69 -9.63 24.15 1.17
C LEU A 69 -11.15 24.16 1.38
N GLN A 70 -11.92 23.99 0.30
CA GLN A 70 -13.39 23.92 0.37
C GLN A 70 -13.86 22.69 1.18
N ILE A 71 -13.23 21.53 1.00
CA ILE A 71 -13.51 20.33 1.81
C ILE A 71 -13.11 20.55 3.27
N ALA A 72 -11.97 21.19 3.55
CA ALA A 72 -11.56 21.52 4.92
C ALA A 72 -12.56 22.45 5.61
N VAL A 73 -13.11 23.43 4.89
CA VAL A 73 -14.18 24.33 5.39
C VAL A 73 -15.47 23.53 5.66
N ILE A 74 -15.85 22.61 4.76
CA ILE A 74 -17.02 21.74 4.95
C ILE A 74 -16.87 20.86 6.20
N VAL A 75 -15.72 20.19 6.35
CA VAL A 75 -15.44 19.32 7.50
C VAL A 75 -15.42 20.13 8.79
N SER A 76 -14.80 21.31 8.78
CA SER A 76 -14.76 22.21 9.94
C SER A 76 -16.15 22.68 10.36
N ALA A 77 -17.03 22.98 9.39
CA ALA A 77 -18.42 23.35 9.63
C ALA A 77 -19.23 22.17 10.22
N LEU A 78 -19.03 20.95 9.72
CA LEU A 78 -19.69 19.74 10.24
C LEU A 78 -19.20 19.37 11.65
N LEU A 79 -17.92 19.61 11.96
CA LEU A 79 -17.37 19.39 13.28
C LEU A 79 -17.88 20.42 14.28
N LEU A 80 -17.90 21.71 13.92
CA LEU A 80 -18.49 22.77 14.73
C LEU A 80 -19.97 22.48 15.01
N TRP A 81 -20.71 22.00 14.00
CA TRP A 81 -22.09 21.54 14.14
C TRP A 81 -22.23 20.43 15.19
N SER A 82 -21.41 19.38 15.13
CA SER A 82 -21.49 18.26 16.09
C SER A 82 -21.25 18.70 17.54
N LEU A 83 -20.37 19.68 17.74
CA LEU A 83 -20.05 20.25 19.05
C LEU A 83 -21.19 21.13 19.57
N VAL A 84 -21.76 21.98 18.71
CA VAL A 84 -22.89 22.85 19.06
C VAL A 84 -24.14 22.02 19.36
N ALA A 85 -24.48 21.04 18.50
CA ALA A 85 -25.66 20.19 18.70
C ALA A 85 -25.61 19.45 20.05
N ARG A 86 -24.43 18.93 20.42
CA ARG A 86 -24.24 18.22 21.69
C ARG A 86 -24.21 19.16 22.91
N HIS A 87 -23.67 20.37 22.76
CA HIS A 87 -23.75 21.38 23.81
C HIS A 87 -25.20 21.80 24.09
N LEU A 88 -26.02 21.91 23.04
CA LEU A 88 -27.44 22.25 23.15
C LEU A 88 -28.26 21.09 23.73
N GLU A 89 -27.98 19.84 23.33
CA GLU A 89 -28.59 18.64 23.91
C GLU A 89 -28.33 18.55 25.43
N ASN A 90 -27.11 18.82 25.85
CA ASN A 90 -26.73 18.82 27.27
C ASN A 90 -27.39 19.95 28.10
N ARG A 91 -27.94 20.98 27.46
CA ARG A 91 -28.59 22.12 28.15
C ARG A 91 -30.11 22.03 28.22
N GLY A 92 -30.74 20.99 27.66
CA GLY A 92 -32.18 20.75 27.81
C GLY A 92 -33.05 21.93 27.35
N LEU A 93 -32.77 22.50 26.18
CA LEU A 93 -33.47 23.70 25.69
C LEU A 93 -34.91 23.41 25.26
N ASP A 94 -35.84 24.22 25.77
CA ASP A 94 -37.26 24.18 25.40
C ASP A 94 -37.53 24.60 23.96
N GLU A 95 -38.62 24.09 23.41
CA GLU A 95 -39.04 24.10 22.00
C GLU A 95 -39.08 25.51 21.37
N ALA A 96 -39.41 26.55 22.16
CA ALA A 96 -39.47 27.93 21.70
C ALA A 96 -38.09 28.53 21.35
N THR A 97 -37.02 28.07 22.00
CA THR A 97 -35.63 28.52 21.80
C THR A 97 -34.92 27.79 20.65
N SER A 98 -35.52 26.73 20.09
CA SER A 98 -34.93 25.93 19.01
C SER A 98 -35.08 26.55 17.61
N ARG A 99 -35.99 27.53 17.44
CA ARG A 99 -36.31 28.13 16.13
C ARG A 99 -35.15 28.91 15.48
N PRO A 100 -34.35 29.72 16.20
CA PRO A 100 -33.17 30.37 15.61
C PRO A 100 -32.09 29.35 15.20
N VAL A 101 -31.98 28.25 15.96
CA VAL A 101 -31.05 27.15 15.69
C VAL A 101 -31.44 26.45 14.38
N TRP A 102 -32.71 26.13 14.18
CA TRP A 102 -33.19 25.55 12.92
C TRP A 102 -32.98 26.46 11.69
N ARG A 103 -33.10 27.78 11.85
CA ARG A 103 -32.78 28.74 10.77
C ARG A 103 -31.30 28.72 10.42
N LEU A 104 -30.41 28.66 11.43
CA LEU A 104 -28.98 28.50 11.22
C LEU A 104 -28.64 27.16 10.53
N CYS A 105 -29.36 26.08 10.88
CA CYS A 105 -29.22 24.76 10.24
C CYS A 105 -29.57 24.81 8.75
N LEU A 106 -30.70 25.43 8.40
CA LEU A 106 -31.13 25.55 7.00
C LEU A 106 -30.12 26.35 6.18
N SER A 107 -29.56 27.42 6.73
CA SER A 107 -28.54 28.24 6.08
C SER A 107 -27.23 27.49 5.87
N LEU A 108 -26.79 26.69 6.86
CA LEU A 108 -25.58 25.85 6.75
C LEU A 108 -25.76 24.72 5.74
N VAL A 109 -26.89 24.03 5.73
CA VAL A 109 -27.18 22.96 4.76
C VAL A 109 -27.29 23.52 3.35
N SER A 110 -27.90 24.70 3.18
CA SER A 110 -27.98 25.39 1.88
C SER A 110 -26.59 25.81 1.38
N LEU A 111 -25.74 26.34 2.26
CA LEU A 111 -24.35 26.69 1.94
C LEU A 111 -23.53 25.44 1.54
N LEU A 112 -23.66 24.35 2.29
CA LEU A 112 -22.98 23.08 2.00
C LEU A 112 -23.45 22.47 0.67
N CYS A 113 -24.75 22.56 0.36
CA CYS A 113 -25.28 22.14 -0.94
C CYS A 113 -24.74 23.01 -2.08
N CYS A 114 -24.67 24.34 -1.92
CA CYS A 114 -24.10 25.24 -2.93
C CYS A 114 -22.60 24.98 -3.17
N ILE A 115 -21.83 24.68 -2.12
CA ILE A 115 -20.40 24.36 -2.26
C ILE A 115 -20.21 22.98 -2.91
N ALA A 116 -20.97 21.96 -2.50
CA ALA A 116 -20.92 20.63 -3.11
C ALA A 116 -21.33 20.66 -4.59
N LEU A 117 -22.37 21.43 -4.93
CA LEU A 117 -22.82 21.62 -6.31
C LEU A 117 -21.75 22.33 -7.15
N ARG A 118 -21.05 23.33 -6.60
CA ARG A 118 -19.94 24.02 -7.27
C ARG A 118 -18.74 23.10 -7.52
N ILE A 119 -18.40 22.22 -6.57
CA ILE A 119 -17.33 21.22 -6.74
C ILE A 119 -17.67 20.23 -7.86
N VAL A 120 -18.94 19.85 -8.00
CA VAL A 120 -19.40 18.93 -9.06
C VAL A 120 -19.45 19.60 -10.43
N ILE A 121 -19.74 20.91 -10.50
CA ILE A 121 -19.87 21.65 -11.78
C ILE A 121 -18.50 22.20 -12.26
N SER A 122 -17.54 22.43 -11.35
CA SER A 122 -16.22 23.04 -11.65
C SER A 122 -15.40 22.39 -12.78
N PRO A 123 -15.42 21.06 -13.00
CA PRO A 123 -14.62 20.45 -14.06
C PRO A 123 -15.37 20.25 -15.40
N ILE A 124 -16.64 20.66 -15.51
CA ILE A 124 -17.50 20.34 -16.66
C ILE A 124 -17.53 21.52 -17.64
N GLU A 125 -17.31 21.24 -18.93
CA GLU A 125 -17.33 22.20 -20.05
C GLU A 125 -18.39 23.31 -19.93
N PRO A 126 -18.10 24.53 -20.44
CA PRO A 126 -19.00 25.69 -20.36
C PRO A 126 -20.39 25.49 -20.98
N SER A 127 -20.60 24.41 -21.74
CA SER A 127 -21.88 24.03 -22.36
C SER A 127 -22.96 23.57 -21.36
N VAL A 128 -22.64 23.33 -20.09
CA VAL A 128 -23.61 22.87 -19.04
C VAL A 128 -24.04 24.03 -18.11
N MET A 129 -23.47 25.22 -18.29
CA MET A 129 -23.67 26.38 -17.42
C MET A 129 -25.13 26.90 -17.39
N TRP A 130 -25.93 26.60 -18.40
CA TRP A 130 -27.34 26.97 -18.49
C TRP A 130 -28.26 26.17 -17.54
N LEU A 131 -27.79 25.05 -16.97
CA LEU A 131 -28.54 24.28 -15.95
C LEU A 131 -28.35 24.82 -14.52
N ALA A 132 -27.38 25.72 -14.30
CA ALA A 132 -27.08 26.29 -12.99
C ALA A 132 -28.27 27.02 -12.32
N PRO A 133 -29.13 27.77 -13.04
CA PRO A 133 -30.31 28.41 -12.43
C PRO A 133 -31.32 27.38 -11.90
N ALA A 134 -31.57 26.30 -12.63
CA ALA A 134 -32.51 25.25 -12.22
C ALA A 134 -32.01 24.49 -10.97
N LEU A 135 -30.71 24.24 -10.89
CA LEU A 135 -30.08 23.57 -9.76
C LEU A 135 -29.91 24.47 -8.53
N LEU A 136 -29.88 25.80 -8.69
CA LEU A 136 -29.91 26.78 -7.60
C LEU A 136 -31.32 27.01 -7.02
N VAL A 137 -32.37 26.81 -7.82
CA VAL A 137 -33.77 26.99 -7.39
C VAL A 137 -34.27 25.80 -6.56
N ALA A 138 -33.77 24.59 -6.82
CA ALA A 138 -34.22 23.37 -6.13
C ALA A 138 -33.99 23.37 -4.59
N PRO A 139 -32.85 23.83 -4.04
CA PRO A 139 -32.65 23.95 -2.59
C PRO A 139 -33.54 25.02 -1.93
N VAL A 140 -33.87 26.09 -2.66
CA VAL A 140 -34.74 27.16 -2.19
C VAL A 140 -36.19 26.66 -2.08
N LEU A 141 -36.66 25.92 -3.08
CA LEU A 141 -37.97 25.26 -3.04
C LEU A 141 -38.05 24.20 -1.94
N LEU A 142 -36.97 23.45 -1.71
CA LEU A 142 -36.84 22.50 -0.60
C LEU A 142 -36.93 23.20 0.76
N GLY A 143 -36.31 24.38 0.89
CA GLY A 143 -36.40 25.23 2.08
C GLY A 143 -37.82 25.73 2.36
N PHE A 144 -38.58 26.08 1.31
CA PHE A 144 -39.98 26.50 1.43
C PHE A 144 -40.92 25.37 1.84
N GLU A 145 -40.77 24.17 1.28
CA GLU A 145 -41.55 22.98 1.66
C GLU A 145 -41.24 22.53 3.12
N LEU A 146 -39.97 22.61 3.54
CA LEU A 146 -39.58 22.34 4.93
C LEU A 146 -40.11 23.39 5.93
N LEU A 147 -40.18 24.67 5.52
CA LEU A 147 -40.79 25.73 6.33
C LEU A 147 -42.32 25.57 6.46
N SER A 148 -42.97 25.08 5.41
CA SER A 148 -44.39 24.66 5.40
C SER A 148 -44.62 23.49 6.38
N PHE A 149 -43.72 22.51 6.39
CA PHE A 149 -43.77 21.35 7.29
C PHE A 149 -43.63 21.73 8.77
N CYS A 150 -42.72 22.66 9.09
CA CYS A 150 -42.54 23.17 10.46
C CYS A 150 -43.77 23.92 11.00
N ARG A 151 -44.72 24.33 10.15
CA ARG A 151 -45.96 24.99 10.58
C ARG A 151 -47.10 24.02 10.91
N THR A 152 -47.04 22.74 10.51
CA THR A 152 -48.22 21.84 10.53
C THR A 152 -48.19 20.70 11.56
N GLY A 153 -47.10 20.53 12.32
CA GLY A 153 -47.06 19.64 13.50
C GLY A 153 -46.91 18.13 13.20
N ALA A 154 -46.42 17.40 14.20
CA ALA A 154 -45.64 16.15 14.08
C ALA A 154 -46.38 14.84 13.68
N ARG A 155 -47.53 14.86 12.97
CA ARG A 155 -48.31 13.63 12.71
C ARG A 155 -48.26 13.03 11.30
N MET A 156 -47.45 13.53 10.36
CA MET A 156 -47.35 12.91 9.01
C MET A 156 -45.91 12.77 8.49
N SER A 157 -45.18 11.75 8.97
CA SER A 157 -43.84 11.41 8.48
C SER A 157 -43.82 10.55 7.20
N ARG A 158 -44.90 9.79 6.94
CA ARG A 158 -44.96 8.84 5.81
C ARG A 158 -45.16 9.54 4.46
N VAL A 159 -46.14 10.45 4.38
CA VAL A 159 -46.45 11.21 3.16
C VAL A 159 -45.27 12.11 2.75
N PHE A 160 -44.53 12.64 3.73
CA PHE A 160 -43.33 13.44 3.48
C PHE A 160 -42.21 12.60 2.85
N MET A 161 -41.94 11.40 3.36
CA MET A 161 -40.90 10.53 2.79
C MET A 161 -41.28 9.99 1.41
N GLU A 162 -42.56 9.71 1.17
CA GLU A 162 -43.08 9.31 -0.14
C GLU A 162 -42.96 10.47 -1.17
N ARG A 163 -43.27 11.70 -0.77
CA ARG A 163 -43.11 12.88 -1.65
C ARG A 163 -41.65 13.23 -1.89
N LEU A 164 -40.79 13.17 -0.87
CA LEU A 164 -39.36 13.41 -1.03
C LEU A 164 -38.72 12.39 -1.97
N ALA A 165 -39.07 11.11 -1.83
CA ALA A 165 -38.60 10.05 -2.72
C ALA A 165 -39.12 10.24 -4.17
N ALA A 166 -40.38 10.64 -4.34
CA ALA A 166 -40.95 10.92 -5.67
C ALA A 166 -40.28 12.12 -6.34
N THR A 167 -40.04 13.22 -5.61
CA THR A 167 -39.37 14.42 -6.14
C THR A 167 -37.93 14.12 -6.57
N TRP A 168 -37.18 13.36 -5.76
CA TRP A 168 -35.82 12.94 -6.13
C TRP A 168 -35.78 11.96 -7.30
N SER A 169 -36.76 11.07 -7.40
CA SER A 169 -36.89 10.17 -8.56
C SER A 169 -37.22 10.95 -9.84
N GLY A 170 -38.04 12.00 -9.74
CA GLY A 170 -38.33 12.90 -10.86
C GLY A 170 -37.11 13.71 -11.32
N ILE A 171 -36.33 14.27 -10.39
CA ILE A 171 -35.10 15.00 -10.71
C ILE A 171 -34.06 14.08 -11.37
N ALA A 172 -33.89 12.86 -10.86
CA ALA A 172 -33.01 11.87 -11.46
C ALA A 172 -33.47 11.48 -12.87
N ALA A 173 -34.77 11.28 -13.10
CA ALA A 173 -35.32 10.97 -14.42
C ALA A 173 -35.12 12.10 -15.44
N VAL A 174 -35.32 13.36 -15.03
CA VAL A 174 -35.11 14.54 -15.89
C VAL A 174 -33.64 14.71 -16.26
N LEU A 175 -32.71 14.49 -15.32
CA LEU A 175 -31.28 14.52 -15.58
C LEU A 175 -30.84 13.41 -16.55
N ILE A 176 -31.38 12.20 -16.39
CA ILE A 176 -31.12 11.08 -17.31
C ILE A 176 -31.64 11.37 -18.71
N LEU A 177 -32.86 11.91 -18.85
CA LEU A 177 -33.47 12.25 -20.14
C LEU A 177 -32.76 13.41 -20.85
N ALA A 178 -32.35 14.45 -20.12
CA ALA A 178 -31.63 15.60 -20.69
C ALA A 178 -30.25 15.22 -21.24
N ILE A 179 -29.60 14.21 -20.66
CA ILE A 179 -28.28 13.73 -21.07
C ILE A 179 -28.40 12.73 -22.24
N ALA A 180 -29.44 11.88 -22.24
CA ALA A 180 -29.71 10.96 -23.34
C ALA A 180 -30.05 11.67 -24.67
N ALA A 181 -30.46 12.94 -24.63
CA ALA A 181 -30.79 13.75 -25.79
C ALA A 181 -29.59 14.51 -26.41
N GLY A 182 -28.39 14.47 -25.80
CA GLY A 182 -27.20 15.19 -26.30
C GLY A 182 -26.38 14.37 -27.31
N PRO A 183 -25.83 14.98 -28.38
CA PRO A 183 -25.00 14.28 -29.35
C PRO A 183 -23.59 14.06 -28.77
N LEU A 184 -23.21 12.82 -28.45
CA LEU A 184 -21.90 12.47 -27.88
C LEU A 184 -21.26 11.27 -28.58
N THR A 185 -19.93 11.28 -28.67
CA THR A 185 -19.13 10.19 -29.26
C THR A 185 -18.81 9.10 -28.23
N TRP A 186 -18.65 7.85 -28.68
CA TRP A 186 -18.57 6.63 -27.85
C TRP A 186 -17.47 6.63 -26.75
N ALA A 187 -16.34 7.29 -26.96
CA ALA A 187 -15.27 7.38 -25.96
C ALA A 187 -15.64 8.27 -24.76
N GLN A 188 -16.45 9.31 -24.98
CA GLN A 188 -16.92 10.22 -23.92
C GLN A 188 -18.03 9.57 -23.06
N VAL A 189 -18.74 8.58 -23.62
CA VAL A 189 -19.78 7.83 -22.91
C VAL A 189 -19.18 6.96 -21.80
N HIS A 190 -18.05 6.28 -22.01
CA HIS A 190 -17.47 5.37 -21.01
C HIS A 190 -17.00 6.07 -19.73
N VAL A 191 -16.32 7.22 -19.85
CA VAL A 191 -15.83 7.98 -18.68
C VAL A 191 -17.01 8.57 -17.90
N ARG A 192 -17.99 9.15 -18.60
CA ARG A 192 -19.18 9.76 -17.98
C ARG A 192 -20.13 8.74 -17.35
N VAL A 193 -20.22 7.53 -17.90
CA VAL A 193 -20.99 6.42 -17.32
C VAL A 193 -20.41 6.01 -15.96
N VAL A 194 -19.09 5.86 -15.84
CA VAL A 194 -18.44 5.51 -14.55
C VAL A 194 -18.68 6.60 -13.51
N GLU A 195 -18.56 7.87 -13.89
CA GLU A 195 -18.80 9.01 -13.00
C GLU A 195 -20.27 9.12 -12.56
N LEU A 196 -21.23 8.88 -13.46
CA LEU A 196 -22.66 8.85 -13.13
C LEU A 196 -23.01 7.73 -12.12
N HIS A 197 -22.38 6.56 -12.26
CA HIS A 197 -22.59 5.45 -11.34
C HIS A 197 -22.02 5.73 -9.95
N PHE A 198 -20.93 6.51 -9.85
CA PHE A 198 -20.42 7.01 -8.57
C PHE A 198 -21.40 7.99 -7.92
N VAL A 199 -21.98 8.92 -8.68
CA VAL A 199 -23.00 9.85 -8.16
C VAL A 199 -24.25 9.09 -7.71
N ALA A 200 -24.74 8.13 -8.51
CA ALA A 200 -25.87 7.28 -8.14
C ALA A 200 -25.57 6.45 -6.87
N LEU A 201 -24.37 5.88 -6.76
CA LEU A 201 -23.94 5.14 -5.57
C LEU A 201 -23.87 6.05 -4.34
N SER A 202 -23.33 7.27 -4.47
CA SER A 202 -23.30 8.25 -3.38
C SER A 202 -24.71 8.65 -2.94
N VAL A 203 -25.65 8.86 -3.86
CA VAL A 203 -27.06 9.16 -3.56
C VAL A 203 -27.74 8.00 -2.84
N VAL A 204 -27.56 6.76 -3.31
CA VAL A 204 -28.10 5.54 -2.69
C VAL A 204 -27.52 5.32 -1.29
N LEU A 205 -26.22 5.53 -1.09
CA LEU A 205 -25.56 5.42 0.22
C LEU A 205 -26.02 6.51 1.19
N THR A 206 -26.25 7.72 0.70
CA THR A 206 -26.72 8.86 1.52
C THR A 206 -28.18 8.65 1.93
N ALA A 207 -29.05 8.26 0.98
CA ALA A 207 -30.45 7.92 1.26
C ALA A 207 -30.58 6.69 2.17
N GLY A 208 -29.74 5.67 1.97
CA GLY A 208 -29.67 4.48 2.82
C GLY A 208 -29.22 4.79 4.25
N SER A 209 -28.25 5.68 4.42
CA SER A 209 -27.75 6.12 5.73
C SER A 209 -28.79 6.96 6.49
N ALA A 210 -29.52 7.83 5.79
CA ALA A 210 -30.64 8.58 6.34
C ALA A 210 -31.80 7.65 6.76
N ALA A 211 -32.14 6.67 5.93
CA ALA A 211 -33.17 5.66 6.24
C ALA A 211 -32.77 4.74 7.42
N LEU A 212 -31.50 4.36 7.52
CA LEU A 212 -30.95 3.58 8.65
C LEU A 212 -30.98 4.36 9.97
N SER A 213 -30.79 5.67 9.91
CA SER A 213 -30.82 6.56 11.08
C SER A 213 -32.25 6.80 11.59
N ALA A 214 -33.25 6.72 10.70
CA ALA A 214 -34.66 6.90 11.02
C ALA A 214 -35.39 5.59 11.42
N ALA A 215 -34.82 4.41 11.14
CA ALA A 215 -35.48 3.13 11.38
C ALA A 215 -35.43 2.69 12.85
N SER A 216 -36.60 2.41 13.44
CA SER A 216 -36.69 1.81 14.79
C SER A 216 -36.12 0.38 14.82
N ARG A 217 -35.72 -0.09 16.01
CA ARG A 217 -34.95 -1.33 16.25
C ARG A 217 -35.50 -2.61 15.57
N ARG A 218 -36.78 -2.67 15.19
CA ARG A 218 -37.39 -3.85 14.54
C ARG A 218 -37.08 -3.98 13.04
N HIS A 219 -36.67 -2.91 12.34
CA HIS A 219 -36.55 -2.93 10.87
C HIS A 219 -35.10 -2.89 10.35
N TRP A 220 -34.11 -2.91 11.25
CA TRP A 220 -32.68 -2.81 10.94
C TRP A 220 -32.15 -3.90 9.98
N SER A 221 -32.70 -5.11 10.03
CA SER A 221 -32.24 -6.20 9.14
C SER A 221 -32.66 -6.00 7.68
N GLY A 222 -33.79 -5.33 7.43
CA GLY A 222 -34.27 -5.02 6.08
C GLY A 222 -33.46 -3.91 5.41
N SER A 223 -33.19 -2.82 6.15
CA SER A 223 -32.47 -1.66 5.62
C SER A 223 -31.00 -1.96 5.31
N ILE A 224 -30.32 -2.76 6.14
CA ILE A 224 -28.94 -3.22 5.85
C ILE A 224 -28.91 -4.11 4.59
N ARG A 225 -29.90 -5.01 4.44
CA ARG A 225 -30.03 -5.86 3.24
C ARG A 225 -30.26 -5.02 1.98
N PHE A 226 -31.09 -3.99 2.05
CA PHE A 226 -31.36 -3.10 0.92
C PHE A 226 -30.12 -2.31 0.48
N VAL A 227 -29.41 -1.66 1.42
CA VAL A 227 -28.16 -0.92 1.12
C VAL A 227 -27.10 -1.86 0.54
N PHE A 228 -27.02 -3.09 1.04
CA PHE A 228 -26.07 -4.08 0.53
C PHE A 228 -26.42 -4.56 -0.89
N ILE A 229 -27.69 -4.87 -1.17
CA ILE A 229 -28.15 -5.29 -2.50
C ILE A 229 -27.96 -4.16 -3.51
N ALA A 230 -28.26 -2.92 -3.13
CA ALA A 230 -28.11 -1.76 -4.01
C ALA A 230 -26.62 -1.46 -4.32
N THR A 231 -25.73 -1.53 -3.32
CA THR A 231 -24.29 -1.36 -3.53
C THR A 231 -23.69 -2.49 -4.38
N ALA A 232 -24.10 -3.74 -4.14
CA ALA A 232 -23.65 -4.88 -4.94
C ALA A 232 -24.15 -4.82 -6.39
N ALA A 233 -25.39 -4.39 -6.62
CA ALA A 233 -25.95 -4.19 -7.95
C ALA A 233 -25.26 -3.04 -8.70
N ALA A 234 -24.96 -1.93 -8.01
CA ALA A 234 -24.21 -0.82 -8.58
C ALA A 234 -22.77 -1.22 -8.95
N PHE A 235 -22.09 -2.02 -8.13
CA PHE A 235 -20.75 -2.55 -8.44
C PHE A 235 -20.77 -3.54 -9.61
N ALA A 236 -21.81 -4.38 -9.71
CA ALA A 236 -22.00 -5.30 -10.83
C ALA A 236 -22.27 -4.56 -12.16
N GLY A 237 -23.03 -3.45 -12.11
CA GLY A 237 -23.24 -2.56 -13.26
C GLY A 237 -21.95 -1.88 -13.73
N LEU A 238 -21.14 -1.36 -12.79
CA LEU A 238 -19.87 -0.69 -13.08
C LEU A 238 -18.86 -1.58 -13.82
N TRP A 239 -18.87 -2.87 -13.51
CA TRP A 239 -17.88 -3.85 -13.99
C TRP A 239 -18.29 -4.51 -15.32
N THR A 240 -19.59 -4.71 -15.55
CA THR A 240 -20.10 -5.27 -16.81
C THR A 240 -19.96 -4.32 -18.00
N SER A 241 -19.88 -3.01 -17.76
CA SER A 241 -19.70 -2.00 -18.81
C SER A 241 -18.22 -1.67 -19.12
N THR A 242 -17.24 -2.31 -18.47
CA THR A 242 -15.83 -1.90 -18.52
C THR A 242 -14.82 -3.00 -18.90
N VAL A 243 -15.23 -4.26 -19.14
CA VAL A 243 -14.29 -5.38 -19.36
C VAL A 243 -14.61 -6.20 -20.60
N ASP A 244 -13.56 -6.58 -21.32
CA ASP A 244 -13.56 -7.36 -22.56
C ASP A 244 -14.07 -8.81 -22.37
N ASN A 245 -14.58 -9.42 -23.45
CA ASN A 245 -15.43 -10.62 -23.46
C ASN A 245 -14.83 -11.87 -22.78
N SER A 246 -13.51 -11.97 -22.65
CA SER A 246 -12.79 -13.11 -22.08
C SER A 246 -13.08 -13.35 -20.59
N PHE A 247 -13.45 -12.30 -19.84
CA PHE A 247 -13.65 -12.38 -18.38
C PHE A 247 -15.06 -12.83 -17.96
N THR A 248 -16.04 -12.77 -18.88
CA THR A 248 -17.44 -13.12 -18.61
C THR A 248 -17.65 -14.58 -18.18
N ARG A 249 -16.72 -15.49 -18.52
CA ARG A 249 -16.80 -16.93 -18.16
C ARG A 249 -16.36 -17.25 -16.73
N ILE A 250 -15.49 -16.45 -16.13
CA ILE A 250 -14.88 -16.75 -14.81
C ILE A 250 -15.60 -15.99 -13.68
N TRP A 251 -16.23 -14.85 -14.03
CA TRP A 251 -16.89 -13.96 -13.08
C TRP A 251 -18.00 -14.59 -12.22
N PRO A 252 -18.88 -15.49 -12.72
CA PRO A 252 -19.92 -16.11 -11.88
C PRO A 252 -19.33 -16.91 -10.72
N THR A 253 -18.18 -17.54 -10.94
CA THR A 253 -17.46 -18.32 -9.92
C THR A 253 -16.80 -17.41 -8.89
N PHE A 254 -16.20 -16.29 -9.33
CA PHE A 254 -15.57 -15.32 -8.45
C PHE A 254 -16.59 -14.55 -7.58
N VAL A 255 -17.72 -14.13 -8.15
CA VAL A 255 -18.83 -13.52 -7.39
C VAL A 255 -19.46 -14.53 -6.45
N ALA A 256 -19.66 -15.78 -6.86
CA ALA A 256 -20.14 -16.82 -5.96
C ALA A 256 -19.17 -17.03 -4.78
N VAL A 257 -17.86 -17.05 -5.03
CA VAL A 257 -16.83 -17.18 -3.99
C VAL A 257 -16.81 -15.96 -3.06
N LEU A 258 -16.86 -14.73 -3.58
CA LEU A 258 -16.93 -13.51 -2.76
C LEU A 258 -18.22 -13.43 -1.93
N VAL A 259 -19.37 -13.75 -2.53
CA VAL A 259 -20.66 -13.79 -1.84
C VAL A 259 -20.68 -14.89 -0.78
N ILE A 260 -20.06 -16.05 -1.04
CA ILE A 260 -19.92 -17.13 -0.04
C ILE A 260 -18.97 -16.69 1.09
N LEU A 261 -17.79 -16.14 0.77
CA LEU A 261 -16.82 -15.66 1.76
C LEU A 261 -17.39 -14.53 2.63
N PHE A 262 -18.22 -13.64 2.06
CA PHE A 262 -18.89 -12.58 2.80
C PHE A 262 -20.14 -13.05 3.56
N ALA A 263 -20.94 -13.97 3.02
CA ALA A 263 -22.05 -14.58 3.74
C ALA A 263 -21.56 -15.40 4.95
N LEU A 264 -20.35 -15.94 4.89
CA LEU A 264 -19.67 -16.61 6.00
C LEU A 264 -19.12 -15.62 7.05
N ALA A 265 -18.91 -14.35 6.69
CA ALA A 265 -18.37 -13.32 7.60
C ALA A 265 -19.44 -12.60 8.47
N ILE A 266 -20.74 -12.84 8.23
CA ILE A 266 -21.85 -12.24 9.00
C ILE A 266 -22.40 -13.24 10.01
N PRO A 267 -22.37 -12.95 11.33
CA PRO A 267 -22.96 -13.84 12.32
C PRO A 267 -24.49 -13.84 12.22
N GLY A 268 -25.06 -14.96 11.80
CA GLY A 268 -26.49 -15.26 11.92
C GLY A 268 -27.34 -15.00 10.65
N GLY A 269 -27.75 -16.08 9.98
CA GLY A 269 -29.08 -16.16 9.34
C GLY A 269 -29.23 -15.68 7.89
N ALA A 270 -28.30 -15.96 6.98
CA ALA A 270 -28.43 -15.59 5.55
C ALA A 270 -28.36 -16.77 4.57
N ILE A 271 -28.80 -17.97 4.96
CA ILE A 271 -28.72 -19.17 4.10
C ILE A 271 -29.85 -19.20 3.04
N GLY A 272 -31.00 -18.56 3.31
CA GLY A 272 -32.14 -18.55 2.38
C GLY A 272 -31.89 -17.82 1.06
N SER A 273 -31.00 -16.82 1.05
CA SER A 273 -30.78 -15.93 -0.11
C SER A 273 -29.84 -16.53 -1.15
N ALA A 274 -28.85 -17.34 -0.73
CA ALA A 274 -27.89 -17.98 -1.63
C ALA A 274 -28.54 -19.10 -2.48
N ALA A 275 -29.52 -19.81 -1.92
CA ALA A 275 -30.31 -20.83 -2.61
C ALA A 275 -31.31 -20.24 -3.63
N ALA A 276 -31.80 -19.02 -3.39
CA ALA A 276 -32.67 -18.30 -4.31
C ALA A 276 -31.88 -17.76 -5.53
N ALA A 277 -30.67 -17.22 -5.29
CA ALA A 277 -29.80 -16.72 -6.35
C ALA A 277 -29.33 -17.84 -7.31
N THR A 278 -29.06 -19.05 -6.80
CA THR A 278 -28.71 -20.22 -7.64
C THR A 278 -29.89 -20.76 -8.44
N LYS A 279 -31.13 -20.68 -7.93
CA LYS A 279 -32.34 -21.11 -8.65
C LYS A 279 -32.73 -20.17 -9.80
N ILE A 280 -32.56 -18.86 -9.61
CA ILE A 280 -32.85 -17.87 -10.65
C ILE A 280 -31.86 -17.99 -11.82
N TRP A 281 -30.62 -18.39 -11.54
CA TRP A 281 -29.55 -18.49 -12.55
C TRP A 281 -29.55 -19.82 -13.32
N ALA A 282 -29.98 -20.93 -12.70
CA ALA A 282 -30.12 -22.23 -13.38
C ALA A 282 -31.25 -22.29 -14.43
N GLY A 283 -32.06 -21.22 -14.56
CA GLY A 283 -33.11 -21.10 -15.57
C GLY A 283 -32.61 -20.82 -17.00
N GLN A 284 -31.32 -20.55 -17.20
CA GLN A 284 -30.75 -20.28 -18.54
C GLN A 284 -30.00 -21.50 -19.09
N GLY A 285 -30.74 -22.37 -19.80
CA GLY A 285 -30.28 -22.92 -21.08
C GLY A 285 -29.30 -24.10 -21.15
N VAL A 286 -28.94 -24.79 -20.06
CA VAL A 286 -28.09 -26.01 -20.17
C VAL A 286 -28.86 -27.25 -19.68
N ARG A 287 -29.15 -28.18 -20.60
CA ARG A 287 -29.69 -29.53 -20.26
C ARG A 287 -28.61 -30.35 -19.54
N ILE A 288 -28.52 -30.17 -18.23
CA ILE A 288 -27.75 -31.06 -17.35
C ILE A 288 -28.66 -32.23 -16.97
N THR A 289 -28.26 -33.46 -17.24
CA THR A 289 -29.00 -34.65 -16.82
C THR A 289 -29.23 -34.65 -15.31
N ARG A 290 -30.43 -35.05 -14.86
CA ARG A 290 -30.84 -35.03 -13.43
C ARG A 290 -29.84 -35.69 -12.48
N SER A 291 -29.07 -36.69 -12.95
CA SER A 291 -28.10 -37.45 -12.15
C SER A 291 -26.75 -36.74 -11.92
N SER A 292 -26.32 -35.86 -12.83
CA SER A 292 -25.09 -35.06 -12.67
C SER A 292 -25.36 -33.81 -11.83
N ALA A 293 -26.55 -33.22 -11.94
CA ALA A 293 -26.97 -32.11 -11.08
C ALA A 293 -27.08 -32.52 -9.59
N THR A 294 -27.60 -33.72 -9.30
CA THR A 294 -27.68 -34.24 -7.92
C THR A 294 -26.31 -34.58 -7.33
N ARG A 295 -25.40 -35.17 -8.12
CA ARG A 295 -24.01 -35.45 -7.69
C ARG A 295 -23.23 -34.17 -7.42
N ALA A 296 -23.35 -33.17 -8.29
CA ALA A 296 -22.75 -31.84 -8.09
C ALA A 296 -23.33 -31.14 -6.86
N GLN A 297 -24.65 -31.17 -6.65
CA GLN A 297 -25.29 -30.62 -5.44
C GLN A 297 -24.81 -31.30 -4.16
N HIS A 298 -24.63 -32.63 -4.15
CA HIS A 298 -24.12 -33.35 -2.98
C HIS A 298 -22.62 -33.09 -2.71
N GLY A 299 -21.82 -32.88 -3.77
CA GLY A 299 -20.43 -32.46 -3.66
C GLY A 299 -20.31 -31.05 -3.07
N VAL A 300 -21.03 -30.09 -3.64
CA VAL A 300 -21.07 -28.69 -3.17
C VAL A 300 -21.62 -28.60 -1.74
N GLY A 301 -22.66 -29.36 -1.39
CA GLY A 301 -23.21 -29.41 -0.03
C GLY A 301 -22.25 -30.01 1.01
N ARG A 302 -21.41 -30.98 0.63
CA ARG A 302 -20.35 -31.50 1.52
C ARG A 302 -19.19 -30.52 1.68
N ALA A 303 -18.73 -29.91 0.60
CA ALA A 303 -17.69 -28.89 0.64
C ALA A 303 -18.14 -27.66 1.47
N ALA A 304 -19.36 -27.18 1.25
CA ALA A 304 -19.93 -26.07 2.03
C ALA A 304 -20.02 -26.42 3.53
N ARG A 305 -20.49 -27.62 3.90
CA ARG A 305 -20.53 -28.05 5.31
C ARG A 305 -19.13 -28.20 5.92
N ALA A 306 -18.14 -28.66 5.16
CA ALA A 306 -16.75 -28.73 5.60
C ALA A 306 -16.15 -27.34 5.82
N CYS A 307 -16.36 -26.40 4.90
CA CYS A 307 -15.95 -25.00 5.03
C CYS A 307 -16.65 -24.29 6.20
N ILE A 308 -17.95 -24.53 6.39
CA ILE A 308 -18.72 -24.01 7.54
C ILE A 308 -18.18 -24.59 8.85
N GLY A 309 -17.95 -25.90 8.91
CA GLY A 309 -17.39 -26.56 10.09
C GLY A 309 -15.95 -26.14 10.39
N LEU A 310 -15.18 -25.75 9.38
CA LEU A 310 -13.85 -25.16 9.53
C LEU A 310 -13.95 -23.71 10.02
N TRP A 311 -14.84 -22.90 9.44
CA TRP A 311 -15.09 -21.51 9.83
C TRP A 311 -15.59 -21.41 11.27
N HIS A 312 -16.61 -22.20 11.64
CA HIS A 312 -17.15 -22.21 13.01
C HIS A 312 -16.08 -22.62 14.02
N ARG A 313 -15.17 -23.52 13.63
CA ARG A 313 -13.97 -23.85 14.42
C ARG A 313 -13.01 -22.67 14.49
N LEU A 314 -12.70 -22.00 13.39
CA LEU A 314 -11.83 -20.80 13.37
C LEU A 314 -12.42 -19.65 14.20
N GLU A 315 -13.73 -19.47 14.22
CA GLU A 315 -14.44 -18.44 14.98
C GLU A 315 -14.49 -18.78 16.49
N LEU A 316 -14.76 -20.04 16.84
CA LEU A 316 -14.63 -20.57 18.21
C LEU A 316 -13.18 -20.54 18.70
N PHE A 317 -12.22 -20.72 17.78
CA PHE A 317 -10.80 -20.52 18.04
C PHE A 317 -10.54 -19.04 18.33
N ALA A 318 -10.95 -18.11 17.47
CA ALA A 318 -10.74 -16.67 17.63
C ALA A 318 -11.37 -16.11 18.93
N SER A 319 -12.49 -16.69 19.38
CA SER A 319 -13.25 -16.27 20.55
C SER A 319 -12.86 -16.98 21.87
N SER A 320 -11.84 -17.85 21.87
CA SER A 320 -11.45 -18.59 23.07
C SER A 320 -11.14 -17.64 24.25
N PRO A 321 -11.76 -17.84 25.44
CA PRO A 321 -11.71 -16.89 26.55
C PRO A 321 -10.28 -16.69 27.02
N GLN A 322 -9.73 -15.49 26.79
CA GLN A 322 -8.43 -15.06 27.30
C GLN A 322 -8.47 -14.95 28.84
N PRO A 323 -7.31 -14.89 29.53
CA PRO A 323 -7.28 -14.68 30.98
C PRO A 323 -8.25 -13.56 31.38
N ARG A 324 -9.05 -13.86 32.41
CA ARG A 324 -10.35 -13.29 32.80
C ARG A 324 -10.47 -11.75 32.97
N SER A 325 -9.46 -10.95 32.62
CA SER A 325 -9.43 -9.52 32.93
C SER A 325 -9.80 -8.57 31.79
N ARG A 326 -9.95 -9.03 30.54
CA ARG A 326 -10.43 -8.15 29.45
C ARG A 326 -11.86 -8.51 29.05
N PRO A 327 -12.82 -7.57 29.17
CA PRO A 327 -14.21 -7.81 28.80
C PRO A 327 -14.30 -8.23 27.33
N LEU A 328 -15.31 -9.06 27.02
CA LEU A 328 -15.65 -9.41 25.65
C LEU A 328 -15.70 -8.15 24.78
N LEU A 329 -15.23 -8.28 23.54
CA LEU A 329 -15.31 -7.25 22.50
C LEU A 329 -16.66 -6.52 22.58
N THR A 330 -16.64 -5.27 23.01
CA THR A 330 -17.87 -4.47 23.05
C THR A 330 -18.35 -4.28 21.62
N ARG A 331 -19.65 -4.00 21.43
CA ARG A 331 -20.21 -3.72 20.11
C ARG A 331 -19.43 -2.62 19.37
N SER A 332 -18.97 -1.60 20.10
CA SER A 332 -18.17 -0.52 19.53
C SER A 332 -16.78 -0.95 19.08
N ASP A 333 -16.15 -1.93 19.73
CA ASP A 333 -14.89 -2.51 19.26
C ASP A 333 -15.07 -3.21 17.91
N ARG A 334 -16.14 -3.99 17.77
CA ARG A 334 -16.41 -4.74 16.54
C ARG A 334 -16.67 -3.80 15.37
N ILE A 335 -17.43 -2.73 15.59
CA ILE A 335 -17.68 -1.71 14.58
C ILE A 335 -16.35 -1.03 14.20
N GLY A 336 -15.56 -0.59 15.18
CA GLY A 336 -14.26 0.05 14.91
C GLY A 336 -13.32 -0.85 14.12
N ALA A 337 -13.21 -2.13 14.49
CA ALA A 337 -12.41 -3.11 13.76
C ALA A 337 -12.91 -3.32 12.32
N THR A 338 -14.24 -3.39 12.13
CA THR A 338 -14.86 -3.54 10.80
C THR A 338 -14.58 -2.32 9.93
N VAL A 339 -14.71 -1.11 10.48
CA VAL A 339 -14.41 0.14 9.78
C VAL A 339 -12.93 0.20 9.38
N MET A 340 -12.01 -0.10 10.30
CA MET A 340 -10.57 -0.12 9.99
C MET A 340 -10.22 -1.15 8.91
N ALA A 341 -10.81 -2.35 8.97
CA ALA A 341 -10.61 -3.38 7.96
C ALA A 341 -11.16 -2.94 6.59
N PHE A 342 -12.35 -2.34 6.56
CA PHE A 342 -12.93 -1.82 5.34
C PHE A 342 -12.09 -0.70 4.72
N LEU A 343 -11.58 0.24 5.52
CA LEU A 343 -10.72 1.32 5.03
C LEU A 343 -9.36 0.80 4.53
N ALA A 344 -8.76 -0.17 5.22
CA ALA A 344 -7.52 -0.81 4.73
C ALA A 344 -7.76 -1.54 3.41
N MET A 345 -8.86 -2.27 3.29
CA MET A 345 -9.25 -2.94 2.05
C MET A 345 -9.53 -1.94 0.93
N ALA A 346 -10.24 -0.85 1.20
CA ALA A 346 -10.50 0.21 0.22
C ALA A 346 -9.19 0.86 -0.27
N TYR A 347 -8.25 1.11 0.64
CA TYR A 347 -6.93 1.61 0.28
C TYR A 347 -6.17 0.64 -0.62
N VAL A 348 -6.03 -0.64 -0.21
CA VAL A 348 -5.35 -1.67 -0.99
C VAL A 348 -6.01 -1.90 -2.35
N ALA A 349 -7.35 -1.97 -2.38
CA ALA A 349 -8.10 -2.13 -3.61
C ALA A 349 -7.94 -0.92 -4.55
N SER A 350 -7.89 0.30 -4.02
CA SER A 350 -7.65 1.50 -4.85
C SER A 350 -6.29 1.45 -5.53
N GLY A 351 -5.24 0.99 -4.82
CA GLY A 351 -3.92 0.76 -5.40
C GLY A 351 -3.94 -0.32 -6.50
N ALA A 352 -4.58 -1.46 -6.24
CA ALA A 352 -4.70 -2.53 -7.24
C ALA A 352 -5.52 -2.11 -8.49
N ILE A 353 -6.58 -1.32 -8.32
CA ILE A 353 -7.36 -0.78 -9.43
C ILE A 353 -6.54 0.25 -10.21
N TRP A 354 -5.79 1.10 -9.51
CA TRP A 354 -4.90 2.07 -10.14
C TRP A 354 -3.82 1.37 -10.96
N SER A 355 -3.16 0.36 -10.41
CA SER A 355 -2.12 -0.40 -11.12
C SER A 355 -2.65 -1.11 -12.37
N TYR A 356 -3.88 -1.63 -12.30
CA TYR A 356 -4.57 -2.15 -13.47
C TYR A 356 -4.82 -1.06 -14.52
N ARG A 357 -5.32 0.11 -14.12
CA ARG A 357 -5.64 1.22 -15.04
C ARG A 357 -4.42 1.79 -15.76
N ILE A 358 -3.27 1.83 -15.11
CA ILE A 358 -2.02 2.32 -15.73
C ILE A 358 -1.28 1.23 -16.52
N GLY A 359 -1.84 0.02 -16.61
CA GLY A 359 -1.22 -1.09 -17.32
C GLY A 359 0.08 -1.58 -16.67
N TRP A 360 0.25 -1.42 -15.35
CA TRP A 360 1.52 -1.71 -14.66
C TRP A 360 2.03 -3.11 -14.97
N GLN A 361 3.23 -3.22 -15.52
CA GLN A 361 3.83 -4.52 -15.77
C GLN A 361 4.87 -4.81 -14.69
N PRO A 362 4.96 -6.07 -14.25
CA PRO A 362 6.01 -6.46 -13.32
C PRO A 362 7.36 -6.47 -14.04
N THR A 363 8.30 -5.64 -13.59
CA THR A 363 9.64 -5.50 -14.16
C THR A 363 10.74 -6.05 -13.26
N ALA A 364 11.92 -6.30 -13.85
CA ALA A 364 13.14 -6.71 -13.12
C ALA A 364 12.89 -7.86 -12.12
N HIS A 365 13.23 -7.66 -10.84
CA HIS A 365 13.01 -8.65 -9.80
C HIS A 365 11.55 -9.08 -9.64
N ALA A 366 10.58 -8.19 -9.85
CA ALA A 366 9.17 -8.56 -9.78
C ALA A 366 8.81 -9.53 -10.91
N ALA A 367 9.28 -9.27 -12.14
CA ALA A 367 9.14 -10.17 -13.30
C ALA A 367 9.63 -11.58 -12.94
N THR A 368 10.87 -11.67 -12.48
CA THR A 368 11.49 -12.94 -12.10
C THR A 368 10.74 -13.65 -10.96
N ILE A 369 10.33 -12.92 -9.91
CA ILE A 369 9.60 -13.50 -8.77
C ILE A 369 8.31 -14.18 -9.24
N MET A 370 7.56 -13.60 -10.17
CA MET A 370 6.32 -14.26 -10.59
C MET A 370 6.59 -15.39 -11.57
N ALA A 371 7.59 -15.29 -12.45
CA ALA A 371 8.00 -16.41 -13.28
C ALA A 371 8.31 -17.64 -12.41
N ARG A 372 8.99 -17.43 -11.27
CA ARG A 372 9.24 -18.49 -10.28
C ARG A 372 8.01 -18.88 -9.46
N ALA A 373 7.13 -17.93 -9.13
CA ALA A 373 5.87 -18.24 -8.48
C ALA A 373 4.99 -19.14 -9.36
N PHE A 374 5.10 -19.01 -10.70
CA PHE A 374 4.43 -19.91 -11.64
C PHE A 374 5.01 -21.34 -11.57
N ASP A 375 6.33 -21.45 -11.37
CA ASP A 375 7.04 -22.72 -11.22
C ASP A 375 6.75 -23.46 -9.89
N VAL A 376 6.22 -22.77 -8.87
CA VAL A 376 5.87 -23.37 -7.58
C VAL A 376 4.87 -24.51 -7.74
N GLY A 377 5.30 -25.74 -7.44
CA GLY A 377 4.47 -26.94 -7.55
C GLY A 377 4.59 -27.63 -8.90
N THR A 378 5.58 -27.24 -9.71
CA THR A 378 6.06 -28.00 -10.88
C THR A 378 7.35 -28.75 -10.53
N VAL A 379 7.91 -29.43 -11.52
CA VAL A 379 9.27 -30.00 -11.46
C VAL A 379 10.38 -28.94 -11.33
N ASN A 380 10.06 -27.66 -11.51
CA ASN A 380 10.97 -26.51 -11.39
C ASN A 380 10.71 -25.71 -10.10
N HIS A 381 10.04 -26.31 -9.10
CA HIS A 381 9.68 -25.62 -7.86
C HIS A 381 10.91 -24.97 -7.20
N PRO A 382 10.88 -23.66 -6.88
CA PRO A 382 12.03 -22.96 -6.32
C PRO A 382 12.30 -23.43 -4.88
N LEU A 383 13.56 -23.70 -4.53
CA LEU A 383 13.94 -24.05 -3.15
C LEU A 383 14.54 -22.87 -2.36
N VAL A 384 14.96 -21.82 -3.06
CA VAL A 384 15.63 -20.64 -2.53
C VAL A 384 14.96 -19.37 -3.08
N GLY A 385 15.19 -18.23 -2.43
CA GLY A 385 14.65 -16.94 -2.86
C GLY A 385 15.34 -16.37 -4.10
N MET A 386 15.08 -15.10 -4.39
CA MET A 386 15.79 -14.33 -5.43
C MET A 386 17.28 -14.21 -5.09
N ALA A 387 18.16 -13.98 -6.08
CA ALA A 387 19.55 -13.70 -5.71
C ALA A 387 19.66 -12.49 -4.80
N THR A 388 20.69 -12.55 -3.96
CA THR A 388 21.05 -11.43 -3.14
C THR A 388 22.15 -10.62 -3.81
N SER A 389 22.07 -9.30 -3.66
CA SER A 389 23.17 -8.40 -3.99
C SER A 389 24.43 -8.63 -3.13
N LEU A 390 24.41 -9.52 -2.13
CA LEU A 390 25.62 -9.88 -1.39
C LEU A 390 26.58 -10.72 -2.24
N GLY A 391 26.07 -11.45 -3.25
CA GLY A 391 26.89 -12.29 -4.11
C GLY A 391 27.73 -11.53 -5.13
N GLN A 392 28.93 -12.04 -5.48
CA GLN A 392 29.42 -11.83 -6.85
C GLN A 392 28.35 -12.38 -7.80
N VAL A 393 27.82 -11.53 -8.66
CA VAL A 393 26.62 -11.73 -9.50
C VAL A 393 26.21 -13.20 -9.69
N GLY A 394 25.16 -13.65 -9.00
CA GLY A 394 24.61 -15.01 -9.10
C GLY A 394 24.96 -15.97 -7.96
N SER A 395 26.10 -15.77 -7.28
CA SER A 395 26.66 -16.80 -6.39
C SER A 395 25.79 -17.18 -5.19
N ALA A 396 25.00 -16.24 -4.65
CA ALA A 396 24.16 -16.46 -3.48
C ALA A 396 22.74 -15.91 -3.67
N SER A 397 21.78 -16.59 -3.06
CA SER A 397 20.36 -16.25 -3.05
C SER A 397 19.84 -15.96 -1.65
N HIS A 398 18.71 -15.27 -1.59
CA HIS A 398 17.97 -15.12 -0.35
C HIS A 398 17.50 -16.51 0.15
N PRO A 399 17.37 -16.70 1.47
CA PRO A 399 17.33 -18.04 2.04
C PRO A 399 16.22 -18.95 1.52
N GLY A 400 15.04 -18.42 1.16
CA GLY A 400 13.91 -19.27 0.79
C GLY A 400 12.87 -18.62 -0.13
N PRO A 401 11.98 -19.43 -0.72
CA PRO A 401 11.07 -19.03 -1.77
C PRO A 401 9.69 -18.58 -1.23
N LEU A 402 9.53 -18.34 0.07
CA LEU A 402 8.21 -18.17 0.69
C LEU A 402 7.36 -17.04 0.06
N SER A 403 7.98 -15.97 -0.43
CA SER A 403 7.25 -14.94 -1.20
C SER A 403 6.66 -15.49 -2.50
N MET A 404 7.40 -16.34 -3.22
CA MET A 404 6.95 -17.00 -4.44
C MET A 404 5.83 -18.00 -4.14
N ASP A 405 5.94 -18.76 -3.04
CA ASP A 405 4.89 -19.70 -2.61
C ASP A 405 3.57 -19.01 -2.27
N LEU A 406 3.64 -17.83 -1.62
CA LEU A 406 2.46 -17.03 -1.30
C LEU A 406 1.80 -16.44 -2.55
N LEU A 407 2.58 -16.09 -3.57
CA LEU A 407 2.09 -15.53 -4.83
C LEU A 407 1.57 -16.59 -5.80
N ALA A 408 2.15 -17.80 -5.76
CA ALA A 408 1.85 -18.92 -6.64
C ALA A 408 0.36 -19.21 -6.86
N PRO A 409 -0.50 -19.32 -5.82
CA PRO A 409 -1.92 -19.60 -6.05
C PRO A 409 -2.61 -18.51 -6.88
N PHE A 410 -2.25 -17.24 -6.67
CA PHE A 410 -2.84 -16.13 -7.40
C PHE A 410 -2.31 -16.08 -8.84
N VAL A 411 -1.01 -16.26 -9.00
CA VAL A 411 -0.32 -16.32 -10.30
C VAL A 411 -0.89 -17.43 -11.19
N ARG A 412 -1.14 -18.61 -10.63
CA ARG A 412 -1.73 -19.73 -11.37
C ARG A 412 -3.20 -19.51 -11.73
N LEU A 413 -3.97 -18.86 -10.87
CA LEU A 413 -5.41 -18.65 -11.06
C LEU A 413 -5.72 -17.46 -11.97
N LEU A 414 -4.91 -16.40 -11.93
CA LEU A 414 -5.21 -15.12 -12.57
C LEU A 414 -4.17 -14.74 -13.64
N GLY A 415 -3.18 -15.59 -13.92
CA GLY A 415 -2.03 -15.29 -14.77
C GLY A 415 -0.94 -14.53 -14.01
N LEU A 416 0.26 -14.37 -14.61
CA LEU A 416 1.39 -13.71 -13.94
C LEU A 416 1.04 -12.32 -13.43
N GLN A 417 0.57 -11.44 -14.32
CA GLN A 417 0.40 -10.02 -14.00
C GLN A 417 -0.71 -9.79 -12.96
N ASN A 418 -1.94 -10.22 -13.26
CA ASN A 418 -3.08 -10.03 -12.36
C ASN A 418 -2.94 -10.86 -11.09
N GLY A 419 -2.36 -12.07 -11.19
CA GLY A 419 -2.10 -12.92 -10.05
C GLY A 419 -1.06 -12.34 -9.11
N ALA A 420 0.01 -11.75 -9.63
CA ALA A 420 1.00 -11.08 -8.80
C ALA A 420 0.42 -9.86 -8.08
N ARG A 421 -0.32 -8.99 -8.80
CA ARG A 421 -1.02 -7.84 -8.19
C ARG A 421 -1.96 -8.29 -7.09
N ALA A 422 -2.79 -9.31 -7.35
CA ALA A 422 -3.74 -9.84 -6.39
C ALA A 422 -3.05 -10.50 -5.18
N GLY A 423 -1.98 -11.26 -5.43
CA GLY A 423 -1.20 -11.91 -4.38
C GLY A 423 -0.47 -10.91 -3.49
N ALA A 424 0.18 -9.91 -4.08
CA ALA A 424 0.83 -8.81 -3.36
C ALA A 424 -0.19 -8.04 -2.50
N ALA A 425 -1.33 -7.66 -3.10
CA ALA A 425 -2.42 -6.99 -2.38
C ALA A 425 -2.95 -7.84 -1.21
N PHE A 426 -3.08 -9.15 -1.40
CA PHE A 426 -3.50 -10.08 -0.35
C PHE A 426 -2.48 -10.16 0.80
N VAL A 427 -1.19 -10.25 0.49
CA VAL A 427 -0.12 -10.24 1.50
C VAL A 427 -0.12 -8.92 2.27
N VAL A 428 -0.21 -7.78 1.57
CA VAL A 428 -0.29 -6.45 2.19
C VAL A 428 -1.50 -6.34 3.12
N LEU A 429 -2.69 -6.74 2.67
CA LEU A 429 -3.90 -6.71 3.48
C LEU A 429 -3.79 -7.62 4.71
N THR A 430 -3.16 -8.78 4.57
CA THR A 430 -2.89 -9.71 5.68
C THR A 430 -1.95 -9.07 6.69
N CYS A 431 -0.83 -8.51 6.27
CA CYS A 431 0.14 -7.84 7.13
C CYS A 431 -0.47 -6.62 7.85
N TRP A 432 -1.29 -5.82 7.15
CA TRP A 432 -2.02 -4.71 7.76
C TRP A 432 -2.98 -5.22 8.84
N SER A 433 -3.78 -6.25 8.52
CA SER A 433 -4.76 -6.82 9.43
C SER A 433 -4.09 -7.40 10.69
N VAL A 434 -2.98 -8.14 10.51
CA VAL A 434 -2.17 -8.69 11.60
C VAL A 434 -1.58 -7.58 12.47
N SER A 435 -1.10 -6.49 11.86
CA SER A 435 -0.56 -5.32 12.58
C SER A 435 -1.60 -4.69 13.51
N VAL A 436 -2.78 -4.37 12.96
CA VAL A 436 -3.89 -3.74 13.69
C VAL A 436 -4.42 -4.67 14.77
N TRP A 437 -4.63 -5.94 14.43
CA TRP A 437 -5.05 -6.95 15.40
C TRP A 437 -4.03 -7.10 16.52
N SER A 438 -2.74 -7.23 16.21
CA SER A 438 -1.69 -7.41 17.22
C SER A 438 -1.58 -6.21 18.15
N ALA A 439 -1.57 -4.99 17.60
CA ALA A 439 -1.56 -3.77 18.40
C ALA A 439 -2.81 -3.63 19.29
N TRP A 440 -4.00 -3.94 18.76
CA TRP A 440 -5.24 -4.00 19.53
C TRP A 440 -5.15 -5.01 20.68
N ARG A 441 -4.62 -6.20 20.41
CA ARG A 441 -4.42 -7.26 21.39
C ARG A 441 -3.39 -6.89 22.45
N ALA A 442 -2.32 -6.17 22.09
CA ALA A 442 -1.31 -5.75 23.03
C ALA A 442 -1.83 -4.63 23.96
N ALA A 443 -2.33 -3.53 23.37
CA ALA A 443 -2.56 -2.29 24.11
C ALA A 443 -3.88 -1.55 23.76
N GLY A 444 -4.83 -2.21 23.10
CA GLY A 444 -6.20 -1.69 22.90
C GLY A 444 -6.37 -0.81 21.64
N ARG A 445 -7.53 -0.12 21.56
CA ARG A 445 -7.98 0.57 20.33
C ARG A 445 -7.04 1.65 19.84
N VAL A 446 -6.45 2.41 20.76
CA VAL A 446 -5.54 3.51 20.43
C VAL A 446 -4.29 2.96 19.72
N ALA A 447 -3.72 1.88 20.25
CA ALA A 447 -2.61 1.18 19.61
C ALA A 447 -3.00 0.62 18.24
N ALA A 448 -4.21 0.06 18.11
CA ALA A 448 -4.75 -0.45 16.86
C ALA A 448 -4.86 0.65 15.79
N LEU A 449 -5.44 1.81 16.14
CA LEU A 449 -5.56 2.96 15.26
C LEU A 449 -4.18 3.51 14.87
N GLY A 450 -3.25 3.60 15.83
CA GLY A 450 -1.87 3.97 15.54
C GLY A 450 -1.19 3.03 14.55
N ALA A 451 -1.41 1.72 14.69
CA ALA A 451 -0.84 0.72 13.79
C ALA A 451 -1.46 0.84 12.39
N TRP A 452 -2.77 1.07 12.33
CA TRP A 452 -3.48 1.31 11.08
C TRP A 452 -2.94 2.54 10.35
N MET A 453 -2.76 3.66 11.05
CA MET A 453 -2.19 4.88 10.47
C MET A 453 -0.74 4.66 10.02
N MET A 454 0.06 3.95 10.82
CA MET A 454 1.44 3.66 10.46
C MET A 454 1.54 2.75 9.23
N CYS A 455 0.64 1.77 9.06
CA CYS A 455 0.58 0.96 7.84
C CYS A 455 0.32 1.84 6.61
N ALA A 456 -0.63 2.78 6.70
CA ALA A 456 -0.91 3.73 5.62
C ALA A 456 0.32 4.62 5.32
N VAL A 457 1.00 5.13 6.35
CA VAL A 457 2.24 5.91 6.18
C VAL A 457 3.35 5.10 5.54
N ILE A 458 3.57 3.85 5.98
CA ILE A 458 4.59 2.97 5.41
C ILE A 458 4.33 2.74 3.92
N LEU A 459 3.08 2.44 3.52
CA LEU A 459 2.72 2.22 2.12
C LEU A 459 2.84 3.50 1.28
N GLN A 460 2.51 4.64 1.86
CA GLN A 460 2.69 5.95 1.24
C GLN A 460 4.16 6.29 1.00
N VAL A 461 5.01 6.01 1.98
CA VAL A 461 6.45 6.32 1.97
C VAL A 461 7.23 5.36 1.09
N ALA A 462 6.87 4.07 1.08
CA ALA A 462 7.53 3.05 0.28
C ALA A 462 7.31 3.20 -1.24
N ALA A 463 6.78 4.36 -1.68
CA ALA A 463 6.29 4.69 -3.01
C ALA A 463 5.06 3.85 -3.40
N PHE A 464 4.09 4.52 -4.02
CA PHE A 464 2.77 3.98 -4.36
C PHE A 464 2.77 2.63 -5.08
N GLY A 465 3.86 2.23 -5.75
CA GLY A 465 4.03 0.90 -6.35
C GLY A 465 3.95 -0.28 -5.37
N ALA A 466 4.34 -0.10 -4.10
CA ALA A 466 4.57 -1.20 -3.18
C ALA A 466 3.33 -2.05 -2.83
N VAL A 467 2.10 -1.52 -3.02
CA VAL A 467 0.87 -2.26 -2.67
C VAL A 467 0.62 -3.44 -3.63
N TRP A 468 1.02 -3.30 -4.89
CA TRP A 468 0.82 -4.30 -5.95
C TRP A 468 2.12 -4.86 -6.52
N GLU A 469 3.26 -4.23 -6.21
CA GLU A 469 4.57 -4.70 -6.65
C GLU A 469 4.99 -5.94 -5.86
N ALA A 470 5.12 -7.06 -6.57
CA ALA A 470 5.56 -8.35 -6.04
C ALA A 470 7.09 -8.42 -5.84
N ASN A 471 7.74 -7.30 -5.55
CA ASN A 471 9.18 -7.22 -5.31
C ASN A 471 9.49 -7.77 -3.90
N ASN A 472 10.59 -8.51 -3.80
CA ASN A 472 10.98 -9.19 -2.56
C ASN A 472 11.22 -8.22 -1.40
N VAL A 473 11.62 -6.97 -1.69
CA VAL A 473 11.80 -5.97 -0.64
C VAL A 473 10.47 -5.34 -0.25
N THR A 474 9.67 -4.88 -1.22
CA THR A 474 8.39 -4.20 -0.94
C THR A 474 7.40 -5.10 -0.20
N ILE A 475 7.28 -6.36 -0.62
CA ILE A 475 6.36 -7.32 0.00
C ILE A 475 6.72 -7.62 1.46
N THR A 476 7.99 -7.43 1.86
CA THR A 476 8.47 -7.70 3.21
C THR A 476 8.43 -6.50 4.15
N ILE A 477 8.29 -5.27 3.64
CA ILE A 477 8.23 -4.04 4.45
C ILE A 477 7.08 -4.12 5.47
N LEU A 478 5.86 -4.35 4.99
CA LEU A 478 4.70 -4.40 5.88
C LEU A 478 4.68 -5.71 6.68
N ALA A 479 5.20 -6.80 6.12
CA ALA A 479 5.38 -8.05 6.86
C ALA A 479 6.33 -7.87 8.06
N MET A 480 7.37 -7.06 7.94
CA MET A 480 8.30 -6.76 9.02
C MET A 480 7.61 -5.95 10.12
N PHE A 481 6.88 -4.90 9.77
CA PHE A 481 6.08 -4.14 10.75
C PHE A 481 5.07 -5.04 11.47
N ALA A 482 4.37 -5.90 10.73
CA ALA A 482 3.41 -6.85 11.27
C ALA A 482 4.06 -7.90 12.17
N ALA A 483 5.23 -8.43 11.81
CA ALA A 483 6.00 -9.38 12.62
C ALA A 483 6.45 -8.77 13.95
N VAL A 484 6.87 -7.50 13.95
CA VAL A 484 7.26 -6.75 15.15
C VAL A 484 6.07 -6.54 16.08
N LEU A 485 4.92 -6.10 15.55
CA LEU A 485 3.71 -5.93 16.35
C LEU A 485 3.14 -7.27 16.85
N ALA A 486 3.21 -8.32 16.04
CA ALA A 486 2.82 -9.67 16.44
C ALA A 486 3.73 -10.21 17.56
N SER A 487 5.04 -9.92 17.49
CA SER A 487 6.00 -10.20 18.57
C SER A 487 5.61 -9.46 19.85
N TRP A 488 5.17 -8.20 19.73
CA TRP A 488 4.71 -7.41 20.87
C TRP A 488 3.43 -7.96 21.49
N ALA A 489 2.45 -8.34 20.68
CA ALA A 489 1.23 -8.99 21.16
C ALA A 489 1.53 -10.34 21.83
N ALA A 490 2.46 -11.12 21.28
CA ALA A 490 2.88 -12.40 21.86
C ALA A 490 3.57 -12.21 23.22
N ALA A 491 4.51 -11.27 23.32
CA ALA A 491 5.24 -10.95 24.54
C ALA A 491 4.34 -10.36 25.65
N THR A 492 3.18 -9.82 25.28
CA THR A 492 2.17 -9.29 26.22
C THR A 492 1.11 -10.32 26.63
N GLY A 493 1.24 -11.58 26.20
CA GLY A 493 0.36 -12.68 26.60
C GLY A 493 -0.66 -13.11 25.54
N THR A 494 -0.68 -12.47 24.37
CA THR A 494 -1.48 -12.95 23.23
C THR A 494 -0.68 -14.00 22.46
N TRP A 495 -0.50 -15.18 23.05
CA TRP A 495 0.44 -16.19 22.55
C TRP A 495 0.20 -16.64 21.11
N ARG A 496 -1.03 -16.56 20.58
CA ARG A 496 -1.30 -16.87 19.17
C ARG A 496 -0.68 -15.88 18.18
N ALA A 497 -0.38 -14.65 18.62
CA ALA A 497 0.36 -13.72 17.79
C ALA A 497 1.78 -14.22 17.48
N TRP A 498 2.29 -15.19 18.25
CA TRP A 498 3.54 -15.89 17.94
C TRP A 498 3.51 -16.58 16.58
N TRP A 499 2.35 -17.11 16.16
CA TRP A 499 2.21 -17.78 14.87
C TRP A 499 2.50 -16.81 13.72
N TRP A 500 1.90 -15.63 13.82
CA TRP A 500 2.09 -14.55 12.86
C TRP A 500 3.51 -13.97 12.92
N ALA A 501 4.08 -13.80 14.12
CA ALA A 501 5.45 -13.33 14.28
C ALA A 501 6.45 -14.27 13.58
N VAL A 502 6.29 -15.59 13.76
CA VAL A 502 7.15 -16.59 13.11
C VAL A 502 6.91 -16.66 11.61
N GLY A 503 5.66 -16.70 11.16
CA GLY A 503 5.34 -16.80 9.73
C GLY A 503 5.80 -15.58 8.94
N LEU A 504 5.43 -14.38 9.40
CA LEU A 504 5.82 -13.13 8.75
C LEU A 504 7.30 -12.82 8.92
N GLY A 505 7.89 -13.19 10.06
CA GLY A 505 9.33 -13.12 10.27
C GLY A 505 10.12 -14.02 9.33
N SER A 506 9.63 -15.23 9.09
CA SER A 506 10.23 -16.15 8.11
C SER A 506 10.10 -15.60 6.69
N LEU A 507 8.95 -14.99 6.35
CA LEU A 507 8.77 -14.29 5.07
C LEU A 507 9.79 -13.17 4.89
N CYS A 508 9.98 -12.33 5.90
CA CYS A 508 11.01 -11.28 5.87
C CYS A 508 12.40 -11.86 5.67
N ALA A 509 12.79 -12.82 6.50
CA ALA A 509 14.13 -13.40 6.48
C ALA A 509 14.44 -14.13 5.17
N GLN A 510 13.45 -14.80 4.57
CA GLN A 510 13.63 -15.59 3.36
C GLN A 510 13.56 -14.75 2.07
N SER A 511 12.76 -13.69 2.03
CA SER A 511 12.62 -12.90 0.79
C SER A 511 13.70 -11.83 0.67
N TYR A 512 14.17 -11.27 1.78
CA TYR A 512 15.19 -10.23 1.77
C TYR A 512 16.09 -10.33 3.02
N LEU A 513 17.30 -10.86 2.84
CA LEU A 513 18.21 -11.18 3.94
C LEU A 513 18.49 -10.02 4.90
N PRO A 514 18.64 -8.75 4.46
CA PRO A 514 18.81 -7.63 5.37
C PRO A 514 17.68 -7.47 6.40
N HIS A 515 16.46 -7.92 6.10
CA HIS A 515 15.36 -7.91 7.06
C HIS A 515 15.47 -9.01 8.12
N ALA A 516 16.19 -10.10 7.84
CA ALA A 516 16.32 -11.24 8.76
C ALA A 516 16.86 -10.81 10.13
N LEU A 517 17.99 -10.07 10.14
CA LEU A 517 18.62 -9.59 11.37
C LEU A 517 17.75 -8.59 12.14
N ILE A 518 16.93 -7.81 11.43
CA ILE A 518 16.03 -6.81 12.02
C ILE A 518 14.89 -7.49 12.79
N VAL A 519 14.28 -8.53 12.21
CA VAL A 519 13.13 -9.22 12.85
C VAL A 519 13.54 -10.31 13.84
N LEU A 520 14.77 -10.83 13.76
CA LEU A 520 15.22 -11.95 14.58
C LEU A 520 15.12 -11.66 16.08
N GLY A 521 15.63 -10.52 16.54
CA GLY A 521 15.60 -10.12 17.95
C GLY A 521 14.17 -10.07 18.53
N PRO A 522 13.25 -9.29 17.93
CA PRO A 522 11.83 -9.27 18.30
C PRO A 522 11.17 -10.65 18.41
N ILE A 523 11.41 -11.51 17.41
CA ILE A 523 10.82 -12.85 17.32
C ILE A 523 11.38 -13.76 18.42
N LEU A 524 12.70 -13.82 18.60
CA LEU A 524 13.32 -14.63 19.65
C LEU A 524 12.82 -14.21 21.05
N TRP A 525 12.70 -12.90 21.29
CA TRP A 525 12.16 -12.38 22.54
C TRP A 525 10.70 -12.79 22.77
N ALA A 526 9.85 -12.68 21.75
CA ALA A 526 8.47 -13.14 21.82
C ALA A 526 8.38 -14.66 22.10
N GLY A 527 9.22 -15.47 21.44
CA GLY A 527 9.32 -16.90 21.68
C GLY A 527 9.71 -17.23 23.11
N LEU A 528 10.73 -16.55 23.66
CA LEU A 528 11.16 -16.68 25.06
C LEU A 528 10.04 -16.28 26.03
N ALA A 529 9.32 -15.19 25.76
CA ALA A 529 8.20 -14.75 26.60
C ALA A 529 7.06 -15.78 26.61
N VAL A 530 6.71 -16.34 25.44
CA VAL A 530 5.67 -17.38 25.32
C VAL A 530 6.12 -18.69 25.99
N ALA A 531 7.37 -19.11 25.80
CA ALA A 531 7.92 -20.32 26.42
C ALA A 531 8.04 -20.18 27.95
N GLY A 532 8.48 -19.02 28.43
CA GLY A 532 8.51 -18.68 29.86
C GLY A 532 7.11 -18.71 30.46
N ALA A 533 6.11 -18.12 29.81
CA ALA A 533 4.73 -18.20 30.23
C ALA A 533 4.20 -19.65 30.25
N ALA A 534 4.59 -20.48 29.28
CA ALA A 534 4.23 -21.89 29.24
C ALA A 534 4.80 -22.72 30.40
N ARG A 535 6.00 -22.35 30.89
CA ARG A 535 6.68 -23.00 32.01
C ARG A 535 6.22 -22.50 33.38
N LEU A 536 5.99 -21.19 33.50
CA LEU A 536 5.68 -20.53 34.78
C LEU A 536 4.18 -20.45 35.09
N ALA A 537 3.30 -20.74 34.12
CA ALA A 537 1.86 -20.71 34.35
C ALA A 537 1.42 -21.80 35.33
N THR A 538 0.89 -21.39 36.47
CA THR A 538 0.26 -22.26 37.47
C THR A 538 -1.10 -22.79 37.02
N ASP A 539 -1.82 -21.99 36.21
CA ASP A 539 -3.07 -22.39 35.56
C ASP A 539 -2.79 -23.34 34.39
N THR A 540 -3.24 -24.58 34.52
CA THR A 540 -3.04 -25.66 33.54
C THR A 540 -3.57 -25.30 32.15
N HIS A 541 -4.67 -24.55 32.08
CA HIS A 541 -5.28 -24.16 30.80
C HIS A 541 -4.47 -23.06 30.09
N GLN A 542 -3.94 -22.11 30.86
CA GLN A 542 -2.98 -21.12 30.35
C GLN A 542 -1.70 -21.79 29.85
N ALA A 543 -1.10 -22.66 30.67
CA ALA A 543 0.09 -23.41 30.28
C ALA A 543 -0.14 -24.22 28.98
N ARG A 544 -1.30 -24.89 28.85
CA ARG A 544 -1.65 -25.68 27.66
C ARG A 544 -1.71 -24.82 26.40
N ARG A 545 -2.34 -23.64 26.47
CA ARG A 545 -2.46 -22.73 25.33
C ARG A 545 -1.13 -22.09 24.94
N ALA A 546 -0.28 -21.74 25.90
CA ALA A 546 1.06 -21.25 25.63
C ALA A 546 1.92 -22.35 24.98
N ARG A 547 1.88 -23.58 25.50
CA ARG A 547 2.52 -24.76 24.88
C ARG A 547 2.01 -25.02 23.47
N GLN A 548 0.69 -24.93 23.24
CA GLN A 548 0.11 -25.05 21.90
C GLN A 548 0.62 -23.94 20.98
N ALA A 549 0.72 -22.71 21.48
CA ALA A 549 1.24 -21.60 20.69
C ALA A 549 2.68 -21.86 20.25
N VAL A 550 3.55 -22.31 21.16
CA VAL A 550 4.93 -22.72 20.87
C VAL A 550 4.97 -23.83 19.82
N ARG A 551 4.19 -24.90 20.00
CA ARG A 551 4.15 -26.03 19.06
C ARG A 551 3.72 -25.61 17.65
N VAL A 552 2.65 -24.82 17.54
CA VAL A 552 2.16 -24.32 16.25
C VAL A 552 3.15 -23.35 15.63
N GLY A 553 3.76 -22.46 16.41
CA GLY A 553 4.82 -21.56 15.93
C GLY A 553 6.02 -22.34 15.37
N TRP A 554 6.49 -23.37 16.08
CA TRP A 554 7.53 -24.26 15.56
C TRP A 554 7.09 -25.03 14.32
N GLY A 555 5.84 -25.50 14.27
CA GLY A 555 5.29 -26.11 13.06
C GLY A 555 5.33 -25.16 11.86
N ILE A 556 4.96 -23.89 12.05
CA ILE A 556 5.05 -22.86 11.01
C ILE A 556 6.51 -22.61 10.60
N ALA A 557 7.43 -22.51 11.56
CA ALA A 557 8.86 -22.36 11.27
C ALA A 557 9.38 -23.54 10.45
N LEU A 558 9.08 -24.78 10.87
CA LEU A 558 9.52 -25.98 10.17
C LEU A 558 8.97 -26.03 8.74
N LEU A 559 7.69 -25.66 8.54
CA LEU A 559 7.09 -25.61 7.21
C LEU A 559 7.73 -24.51 6.34
N ALA A 560 7.88 -23.30 6.89
CA ALA A 560 8.46 -22.17 6.17
C ALA A 560 9.92 -22.45 5.77
N TRP A 561 10.69 -23.12 6.64
CA TRP A 561 12.12 -23.39 6.42
C TRP A 561 12.39 -24.78 5.83
N ALA A 562 11.34 -25.52 5.44
CA ALA A 562 11.49 -26.85 4.84
C ALA A 562 12.23 -26.79 3.50
N GLN A 563 11.91 -25.86 2.59
CA GLN A 563 12.58 -25.80 1.29
C GLN A 563 14.04 -25.33 1.40
N PRO A 564 14.40 -24.28 2.19
CA PRO A 564 15.80 -23.95 2.42
C PRO A 564 16.60 -25.09 3.05
N ALA A 565 16.00 -25.83 3.99
CA ALA A 565 16.65 -27.00 4.58
C ALA A 565 16.84 -28.13 3.55
N LEU A 566 15.86 -28.33 2.67
CA LEU A 566 15.95 -29.31 1.58
C LEU A 566 17.06 -28.94 0.59
N ASP A 567 17.21 -27.66 0.25
CA ASP A 567 18.30 -27.15 -0.58
C ASP A 567 19.67 -27.48 0.03
N VAL A 568 19.84 -27.26 1.34
CA VAL A 568 21.08 -27.61 2.05
C VAL A 568 21.40 -29.10 1.94
N VAL A 569 20.38 -29.96 2.04
CA VAL A 569 20.55 -31.42 2.00
C VAL A 569 20.83 -31.93 0.58
N ILE A 570 20.08 -31.46 -0.42
CA ILE A 570 20.19 -31.95 -1.81
C ILE A 570 21.44 -31.39 -2.49
N ASN A 571 21.80 -30.13 -2.23
CA ASN A 571 22.83 -29.42 -2.97
C ASN A 571 24.16 -29.30 -2.19
N ASN A 572 24.49 -30.31 -1.35
CA ASN A 572 25.74 -30.38 -0.58
C ASN A 572 26.08 -29.08 0.18
N GLY A 573 25.13 -28.55 0.94
CA GLY A 573 25.25 -27.26 1.64
C GLY A 573 24.54 -26.11 0.92
N GLY A 574 24.21 -26.28 -0.37
CA GLY A 574 23.34 -25.41 -1.15
C GLY A 574 23.64 -23.92 -1.01
N ASN A 575 22.58 -23.13 -1.00
CA ASN A 575 22.63 -21.68 -0.88
C ASN A 575 23.18 -21.20 0.48
N VAL A 576 23.09 -22.00 1.55
CA VAL A 576 23.70 -21.63 2.84
C VAL A 576 25.22 -21.58 2.73
N ARG A 577 25.84 -22.55 2.04
CA ARG A 577 27.29 -22.52 1.79
C ARG A 577 27.68 -21.30 0.95
N ALA A 578 26.88 -20.95 -0.05
CA ALA A 578 27.09 -19.76 -0.86
C ALA A 578 27.01 -18.47 -0.04
N LEU A 579 25.97 -18.32 0.79
CA LEU A 579 25.81 -17.19 1.70
C LEU A 579 26.98 -17.08 2.69
N ILE A 580 27.44 -18.19 3.25
CA ILE A 580 28.61 -18.20 4.14
C ILE A 580 29.86 -17.79 3.37
N GLY A 581 30.04 -18.28 2.14
CA GLY A 581 31.16 -17.90 1.27
C GLY A 581 31.19 -16.40 0.99
N GLU A 582 30.04 -15.80 0.69
CA GLU A 582 29.92 -14.36 0.43
C GLU A 582 30.12 -13.51 1.68
N ILE A 583 29.55 -13.92 2.82
CA ILE A 583 29.77 -13.24 4.11
C ILE A 583 31.24 -13.34 4.54
N SER A 584 31.91 -14.45 4.20
CA SER A 584 33.33 -14.67 4.50
C SER A 584 34.26 -14.09 3.45
N SER A 585 33.73 -13.54 2.35
CA SER A 585 34.55 -12.92 1.32
C SER A 585 35.29 -11.72 1.89
N PRO A 586 36.53 -11.42 1.45
CA PRO A 586 37.37 -10.36 2.00
C PRO A 586 36.88 -8.94 1.70
N ARG A 587 35.60 -8.75 1.34
CA ARG A 587 35.00 -7.44 1.11
C ARG A 587 34.93 -6.69 2.44
N PRO A 588 35.50 -5.47 2.52
CA PRO A 588 35.45 -4.70 3.76
C PRO A 588 33.98 -4.39 4.08
N PRO A 589 33.45 -4.84 5.23
CA PRO A 589 32.13 -4.42 5.65
C PRO A 589 32.16 -2.93 6.00
N VAL A 590 31.00 -2.29 6.11
CA VAL A 590 30.89 -0.93 6.69
C VAL A 590 31.60 -0.88 8.04
N GLY A 591 31.55 -1.98 8.79
CA GLY A 591 32.23 -2.14 10.06
C GLY A 591 31.50 -1.37 11.17
N PRO A 592 32.17 -1.15 12.32
CA PRO A 592 31.55 -0.60 13.52
C PRO A 592 30.88 0.77 13.32
N ILE A 593 31.35 1.58 12.35
CA ILE A 593 30.75 2.89 12.05
C ILE A 593 29.34 2.76 11.43
N GLY A 594 29.00 1.61 10.86
CA GLY A 594 27.65 1.31 10.37
C GLY A 594 26.60 1.31 11.48
N PHE A 595 26.99 1.00 12.71
CA PHE A 595 26.10 0.93 13.86
C PHE A 595 25.53 2.30 14.25
N PRO A 596 26.34 3.32 14.60
CA PRO A 596 25.83 4.66 14.87
C PRO A 596 25.16 5.30 13.64
N ARG A 597 25.56 4.94 12.42
CA ARG A 597 24.90 5.37 11.17
C ARG A 597 23.46 4.91 11.08
N ALA A 598 23.22 3.62 11.28
CA ALA A 598 21.88 3.06 11.28
C ALA A 598 21.01 3.69 12.36
N ILE A 599 21.54 3.86 13.58
CA ILE A 599 20.82 4.50 14.68
C ILE A 599 20.48 5.95 14.33
N ALA A 600 21.44 6.72 13.83
CA ALA A 600 21.23 8.11 13.45
C ALA A 600 20.11 8.24 12.40
N TRP A 601 20.10 7.35 11.42
CA TRP A 601 19.10 7.32 10.37
C TRP A 601 17.71 6.92 10.90
N ILE A 602 17.62 5.84 11.68
CA ILE A 602 16.36 5.32 12.24
C ILE A 602 15.70 6.34 13.17
N CYS A 603 16.52 7.03 13.97
CA CYS A 603 16.10 7.99 15.00
C CYS A 603 16.06 9.44 14.50
N SER A 604 16.16 9.69 13.18
CA SER A 604 16.24 11.04 12.65
C SER A 604 14.99 11.88 12.98
N ILE A 605 15.19 13.18 13.23
CA ILE A 605 14.11 14.16 13.44
C ILE A 605 14.27 15.30 12.41
N PRO A 606 13.30 15.52 11.50
CA PRO A 606 12.12 14.68 11.26
C PRO A 606 12.50 13.28 10.71
N PRO A 607 11.58 12.29 10.73
CA PRO A 607 11.81 11.00 10.11
C PRO A 607 12.15 11.17 8.62
N ARG A 608 13.24 10.58 8.15
CA ARG A 608 13.73 10.69 6.76
C ARG A 608 13.03 9.76 5.77
N TRP A 609 11.77 9.47 6.05
CA TRP A 609 10.95 8.55 5.27
C TRP A 609 10.82 8.98 3.81
N GLY A 610 10.52 10.25 3.55
CA GLY A 610 10.41 10.77 2.19
C GLY A 610 11.72 10.91 1.42
N GLU A 611 12.87 10.79 2.09
CA GLU A 611 14.18 10.75 1.40
C GLU A 611 14.39 9.38 0.73
N VAL A 612 13.84 8.30 1.27
CA VAL A 612 13.96 6.95 0.72
C VAL A 612 13.50 6.90 -0.73
N THR A 613 12.33 7.47 -1.02
CA THR A 613 11.78 7.54 -2.38
C THR A 613 12.68 8.33 -3.33
N ARG A 614 13.30 9.43 -2.85
CA ARG A 614 14.22 10.24 -3.66
C ARG A 614 15.56 9.55 -3.85
N SER A 615 16.05 8.83 -2.83
CA SER A 615 17.29 8.07 -2.84
C SER A 615 17.25 6.86 -3.77
N PHE A 616 16.05 6.33 -4.11
CA PHE A 616 15.92 5.38 -5.22
C PHE A 616 16.17 6.05 -6.57
N ALA A 617 15.76 7.30 -6.74
CA ALA A 617 15.92 8.05 -7.99
C ALA A 617 17.31 8.69 -8.13
N GLN A 618 17.93 9.07 -7.01
CA GLN A 618 19.23 9.73 -6.95
C GLN A 618 20.20 8.77 -6.27
N ALA A 619 21.03 8.06 -7.04
CA ALA A 619 22.07 7.17 -6.48
C ALA A 619 23.23 7.99 -5.88
N GLY A 620 22.90 8.99 -5.05
CA GLY A 620 23.85 9.77 -4.29
C GLY A 620 24.69 8.87 -3.39
N SER A 621 25.95 9.24 -3.21
CA SER A 621 26.86 8.48 -2.35
C SER A 621 26.30 8.39 -0.93
N ALA A 622 26.44 7.22 -0.30
CA ALA A 622 26.07 7.04 1.11
C ALA A 622 26.58 8.18 2.00
N ASN A 623 27.76 8.73 1.67
CA ASN A 623 28.40 9.81 2.40
C ASN A 623 27.53 11.08 2.50
N GLU A 624 26.69 11.39 1.52
CA GLU A 624 25.79 12.56 1.57
C GLU A 624 24.59 12.34 2.48
N LEU A 625 23.97 11.14 2.40
CA LEU A 625 22.91 10.74 3.32
C LEU A 625 23.42 10.74 4.78
N ILE A 626 24.70 10.43 4.94
CA ILE A 626 25.43 10.28 6.20
C ILE A 626 25.86 11.63 6.81
N ARG A 627 26.09 12.71 6.05
CA ARG A 627 26.44 14.03 6.62
C ARG A 627 25.31 14.70 7.43
N GLY A 628 24.12 14.09 7.49
CA GLY A 628 23.03 14.52 8.36
C GLY A 628 23.35 14.44 9.85
N PRO A 629 22.49 14.97 10.74
CA PRO A 629 22.80 15.22 12.14
C PRO A 629 22.87 13.92 12.98
N PHE A 630 23.97 13.18 12.87
CA PHE A 630 24.30 12.01 13.68
C PHE A 630 24.05 12.20 15.18
N ILE A 631 24.32 13.41 15.65
CA ILE A 631 24.16 13.82 17.04
C ILE A 631 22.70 13.66 17.47
N SER A 632 21.73 14.06 16.63
CA SER A 632 20.31 14.00 16.97
C SER A 632 19.80 12.57 17.17
N GLY A 633 20.08 11.66 16.23
CA GLY A 633 19.60 10.29 16.32
C GLY A 633 20.31 9.47 17.41
N THR A 634 21.59 9.76 17.68
CA THR A 634 22.32 9.18 18.82
C THR A 634 21.72 9.63 20.15
N ILE A 635 21.42 10.93 20.29
CA ILE A 635 20.75 11.48 21.48
C ILE A 635 19.38 10.82 21.68
N VAL A 636 18.58 10.66 20.61
CA VAL A 636 17.27 10.00 20.68
C VAL A 636 17.41 8.54 21.13
N ALA A 637 18.37 7.79 20.60
CA ALA A 637 18.60 6.41 21.01
C ALA A 637 19.03 6.30 22.49
N LEU A 638 19.95 7.16 22.93
CA LEU A 638 20.36 7.23 24.33
C LEU A 638 19.20 7.62 25.25
N ALA A 639 18.38 8.60 24.83
CA ALA A 639 17.19 9.01 25.56
C ALA A 639 16.18 7.86 25.67
N LEU A 640 15.97 7.08 24.61
CA LEU A 640 15.10 5.91 24.63
C LEU A 640 15.63 4.83 25.57
N CYS A 641 16.92 4.49 25.50
CA CYS A 641 17.56 3.57 26.43
C CYS A 641 17.40 4.04 27.89
N PHE A 642 17.66 5.32 28.15
CA PHE A 642 17.51 5.92 29.46
C PHE A 642 16.05 5.86 29.96
N ILE A 643 15.07 6.21 29.12
CA ILE A 643 13.64 6.11 29.44
C ILE A 643 13.28 4.66 29.75
N CYS A 644 13.73 3.70 28.94
CA CYS A 644 13.48 2.27 29.16
C CYS A 644 13.99 1.80 30.52
N VAL A 645 15.23 2.16 30.86
CA VAL A 645 15.85 1.79 32.14
C VAL A 645 15.17 2.48 33.31
N ARG A 646 14.98 3.80 33.24
CA ARG A 646 14.47 4.61 34.35
C ARG A 646 13.02 4.29 34.70
N THR A 647 12.20 3.96 33.69
CA THR A 647 10.77 3.71 33.89
C THR A 647 10.42 2.21 33.92
N ARG A 648 11.42 1.30 33.94
CA ARG A 648 11.20 -0.16 33.91
C ARG A 648 10.28 -0.70 35.02
N LYS A 649 10.26 -0.03 36.17
CA LYS A 649 9.46 -0.42 37.34
C LYS A 649 8.04 0.18 37.33
N THR A 650 7.86 1.35 36.73
CA THR A 650 6.59 2.11 36.74
C THR A 650 5.78 1.93 35.47
N THR A 651 6.41 1.44 34.40
CA THR A 651 5.78 1.27 33.09
C THR A 651 4.90 0.02 33.06
N PRO A 652 3.66 0.13 32.55
CA PRO A 652 2.80 -1.03 32.33
C PRO A 652 3.51 -2.13 31.54
N PRO A 653 3.24 -3.42 31.80
CA PRO A 653 3.93 -4.51 31.13
C PRO A 653 3.90 -4.42 29.60
N HIS A 654 2.79 -3.99 29.00
CA HIS A 654 2.67 -3.87 27.55
C HIS A 654 3.59 -2.80 26.96
N GLU A 655 3.67 -1.62 27.56
CA GLU A 655 4.62 -0.58 27.14
C GLU A 655 6.07 -1.05 27.31
N ARG A 656 6.38 -1.77 28.40
CA ARG A 656 7.73 -2.32 28.63
C ARG A 656 8.12 -3.32 27.54
N GLN A 657 7.21 -4.22 27.16
CA GLN A 657 7.47 -5.18 26.09
C GLN A 657 7.66 -4.49 24.72
N LEU A 658 6.88 -3.45 24.43
CA LEU A 658 7.04 -2.67 23.20
C LEU A 658 8.45 -2.10 23.11
N ARG A 659 8.92 -1.48 24.19
CA ARG A 659 10.24 -0.86 24.25
C ARG A 659 11.39 -1.86 24.08
N ILE A 660 11.29 -3.03 24.70
CA ILE A 660 12.30 -4.09 24.53
C ILE A 660 12.33 -4.55 23.07
N ILE A 661 11.18 -4.77 22.45
CA ILE A 661 11.09 -5.21 21.06
C ILE A 661 11.67 -4.18 20.10
N ILE A 662 11.35 -2.90 20.31
CA ILE A 662 11.92 -1.82 19.50
C ILE A 662 13.42 -1.70 19.69
N LEU A 663 13.93 -1.84 20.92
CA LEU A 663 15.37 -1.85 21.16
C LEU A 663 16.06 -3.00 20.41
N LEU A 664 15.50 -4.21 20.47
CA LEU A 664 16.04 -5.37 19.74
C LEU A 664 15.99 -5.18 18.22
N LEU A 665 14.93 -4.56 17.71
CA LEU A 665 14.81 -4.21 16.29
C LEU A 665 15.85 -3.15 15.88
N VAL A 666 16.09 -2.12 16.69
CA VAL A 666 17.11 -1.09 16.41
C VAL A 666 18.51 -1.70 16.45
N VAL A 667 18.79 -2.58 17.41
CA VAL A 667 20.06 -3.32 17.47
C VAL A 667 20.20 -4.23 16.26
N GLY A 668 19.17 -4.97 15.87
CA GLY A 668 19.19 -5.83 14.69
C GLY A 668 19.45 -5.04 13.40
N ALA A 669 18.81 -3.88 13.25
CA ALA A 669 19.06 -2.94 12.15
C ALA A 669 20.48 -2.38 12.15
N ALA A 670 21.00 -1.99 13.31
CA ALA A 670 22.35 -1.47 13.43
C ALA A 670 23.41 -2.52 13.15
N VAL A 671 23.24 -3.74 13.68
CA VAL A 671 24.11 -4.89 13.35
C VAL A 671 24.03 -5.20 11.85
N ASN A 672 22.84 -5.24 11.26
CA ASN A 672 22.69 -5.43 9.83
C ASN A 672 23.52 -4.42 9.01
N THR A 673 23.45 -3.13 9.34
CA THR A 673 24.25 -2.11 8.65
C THR A 673 25.75 -2.27 8.86
N THR A 674 26.21 -2.79 10.00
CA THR A 674 27.65 -3.08 10.18
C THR A 674 28.17 -4.19 9.28
N GLN A 675 27.30 -5.11 8.86
CA GLN A 675 27.65 -6.28 8.04
C GLN A 675 27.48 -6.04 6.53
N LEU A 676 26.85 -4.92 6.14
CA LEU A 676 26.76 -4.57 4.72
C LEU A 676 28.19 -4.35 4.17
N PRO A 677 28.51 -4.81 2.96
CA PRO A 677 29.77 -4.45 2.34
C PRO A 677 29.86 -2.94 2.10
N GLN A 678 31.04 -2.33 2.26
CA GLN A 678 31.23 -0.90 2.11
C GLN A 678 30.87 -0.39 0.70
N ASP A 679 31.14 -1.19 -0.34
CA ASP A 679 30.83 -0.84 -1.73
C ASP A 679 29.33 -0.91 -2.04
N TYR A 680 28.58 -1.57 -1.15
CA TYR A 680 27.14 -1.78 -1.26
C TYR A 680 26.33 -0.78 -0.43
N LEU A 681 26.98 0.13 0.29
CA LEU A 681 26.35 1.23 1.03
C LEU A 681 25.70 2.23 0.06
N ARG A 682 24.69 1.79 -0.69
CA ARG A 682 23.86 2.64 -1.52
C ARG A 682 22.73 3.18 -0.67
N ALA A 683 22.29 4.39 -0.99
CA ALA A 683 21.20 5.04 -0.27
C ALA A 683 19.93 4.16 -0.23
N PHE A 684 19.69 3.36 -1.26
CA PHE A 684 18.58 2.41 -1.32
C PHE A 684 18.63 1.32 -0.23
N GLN A 685 19.81 0.77 0.09
CA GLN A 685 19.94 -0.29 1.10
C GLN A 685 19.70 0.25 2.52
N ILE A 686 20.18 1.47 2.80
CA ILE A 686 19.86 2.19 4.04
C ILE A 686 18.37 2.56 4.06
N GLY A 687 17.79 2.91 2.91
CA GLY A 687 16.39 3.28 2.79
C GLY A 687 15.44 2.25 3.37
N TRP A 688 15.80 0.97 3.36
CA TRP A 688 14.99 -0.09 3.97
C TRP A 688 14.94 -0.09 5.50
N LEU A 689 15.83 0.66 6.16
CA LEU A 689 15.71 0.96 7.59
C LEU A 689 14.43 1.76 7.90
N VAL A 690 13.71 2.28 6.90
CA VAL A 690 12.46 3.03 7.03
C VAL A 690 11.45 2.32 7.91
N VAL A 691 11.35 1.00 7.81
CA VAL A 691 10.39 0.23 8.62
C VAL A 691 10.85 0.14 10.07
N ALA A 692 12.15 0.02 10.31
CA ALA A 692 12.68 0.08 11.66
C ALA A 692 12.41 1.46 12.30
N SER A 693 12.56 2.53 11.51
CA SER A 693 12.18 3.90 11.89
C SER A 693 10.67 4.02 12.14
N ALA A 694 9.82 3.48 11.27
CA ALA A 694 8.37 3.49 11.43
C ALA A 694 7.93 2.75 12.72
N CYS A 695 8.53 1.58 13.00
CA CYS A 695 8.34 0.86 14.26
C CYS A 695 8.73 1.71 15.47
N LEU A 696 9.88 2.38 15.41
CA LEU A 696 10.36 3.27 16.47
C LEU A 696 9.37 4.41 16.74
N TRP A 697 8.99 5.15 15.69
CA TRP A 697 8.09 6.29 15.78
C TRP A 697 6.68 5.88 16.18
N TYR A 698 6.21 4.71 15.75
CA TYR A 698 4.98 4.12 16.27
C TYR A 698 5.04 3.93 17.78
N ALA A 699 6.13 3.36 18.29
CA ALA A 699 6.29 3.13 19.73
C ALA A 699 6.42 4.43 20.54
N VAL A 700 7.12 5.43 20.01
CA VAL A 700 7.20 6.77 20.60
C VAL A 700 5.82 7.41 20.65
N GLY A 701 5.06 7.37 19.55
CA GLY A 701 3.71 7.93 19.47
C GLY A 701 2.76 7.26 20.47
N ILE A 702 2.71 5.93 20.50
CA ILE A 702 1.85 5.19 21.43
C ILE A 702 2.26 5.40 22.89
N SER A 703 3.56 5.39 23.21
CA SER A 703 4.04 5.66 24.57
C SER A 703 3.67 7.07 25.04
N THR A 704 3.76 8.05 24.14
CA THR A 704 3.36 9.44 24.41
C THR A 704 1.87 9.52 24.71
N VAL A 705 1.02 8.90 23.88
CA VAL A 705 -0.43 8.89 24.12
C VAL A 705 -0.77 8.25 25.47
N PHE A 706 -0.14 7.13 25.83
CA PHE A 706 -0.38 6.51 27.14
C PHE A 706 0.16 7.33 28.31
N ALA A 707 1.28 8.03 28.16
CA ALA A 707 1.77 8.96 29.18
C ALA A 707 0.79 10.12 29.40
N VAL A 708 0.26 10.69 28.32
CA VAL A 708 -0.74 11.77 28.37
C VAL A 708 -2.04 11.28 29.03
N GLN A 709 -2.55 10.12 28.63
CA GLN A 709 -3.76 9.52 29.23
C GLN A 709 -3.60 9.27 30.73
N ARG A 710 -2.42 8.80 31.17
CA ARG A 710 -2.14 8.61 32.60
C ARG A 710 -2.11 9.93 33.36
N LYS A 711 -1.49 10.98 32.80
CA LYS A 711 -1.34 12.28 33.46
C LYS A 711 -2.66 13.03 33.57
N LEU A 712 -3.53 12.92 32.57
CA LEU A 712 -4.78 13.68 32.49
C LEU A 712 -5.98 12.98 33.18
N GLY A 713 -5.80 11.78 33.72
CA GLY A 713 -6.84 11.04 34.44
C GLY A 713 -8.00 10.56 33.56
N SER A 714 -8.99 9.91 34.19
CA SER A 714 -10.15 9.33 33.51
C SER A 714 -11.09 10.36 32.88
N GLY A 715 -11.14 11.59 33.41
CA GLY A 715 -11.97 12.67 32.86
C GLY A 715 -11.60 13.06 31.42
N VAL A 716 -10.32 12.90 31.05
CA VAL A 716 -9.88 13.11 29.67
C VAL A 716 -10.07 11.88 28.80
N SER A 717 -10.31 10.68 29.36
CA SER A 717 -10.67 9.50 28.55
C SER A 717 -11.96 9.74 27.75
N ASP A 718 -12.94 10.45 28.34
CA ASP A 718 -14.18 10.78 27.63
C ASP A 718 -13.95 11.80 26.53
N TRP A 719 -13.12 12.82 26.79
CA TRP A 719 -12.70 13.81 25.80
C TRP A 719 -11.85 13.19 24.68
N VAL A 720 -10.96 12.26 25.03
CA VAL A 720 -10.15 11.47 24.10
C VAL A 720 -11.00 10.47 23.34
N SER A 721 -12.07 9.93 23.91
CA SER A 721 -13.02 9.08 23.18
C SER A 721 -13.83 9.87 22.15
N LEU A 722 -14.17 11.12 22.48
CA LEU A 722 -14.85 12.05 21.58
C LEU A 722 -13.90 12.54 20.49
N SER A 723 -12.69 12.94 20.86
CA SER A 723 -11.65 13.30 19.91
C SER A 723 -11.19 12.10 19.10
N LEU A 724 -11.23 10.86 19.60
CA LEU A 724 -10.96 9.65 18.79
C LEU A 724 -12.09 9.38 17.80
N LYS A 725 -13.35 9.68 18.13
CA LYS A 725 -14.46 9.58 17.16
C LYS A 725 -14.35 10.65 16.08
N VAL A 726 -14.07 11.89 16.50
CA VAL A 726 -13.85 13.04 15.61
C VAL A 726 -12.59 12.85 14.76
N SER A 727 -11.49 12.41 15.37
CA SER A 727 -10.25 12.08 14.70
C SER A 727 -10.40 10.84 13.85
N ALA A 728 -11.18 9.81 14.19
CA ALA A 728 -11.43 8.69 13.28
C ALA A 728 -12.20 9.16 12.03
N LEU A 729 -13.10 10.12 12.17
CA LEU A 729 -13.79 10.76 11.04
C LEU A 729 -12.86 11.68 10.24
N ALA A 730 -12.03 12.46 10.93
CA ALA A 730 -11.04 13.34 10.31
C ALA A 730 -9.88 12.55 9.67
N ILE A 731 -9.49 11.40 10.24
CA ILE A 731 -8.52 10.43 9.70
C ILE A 731 -9.14 9.68 8.55
N GLY A 732 -10.41 9.26 8.65
CA GLY A 732 -11.14 8.72 7.51
C GLY A 732 -11.18 9.72 6.35
N ALA A 733 -11.47 10.98 6.65
CA ALA A 733 -11.42 12.08 5.70
C ALA A 733 -9.99 12.34 5.20
N LEU A 734 -8.97 12.30 6.06
CA LEU A 734 -7.55 12.47 5.71
C LEU A 734 -7.00 11.29 4.92
N VAL A 735 -7.55 10.09 5.06
CA VAL A 735 -7.17 8.92 4.27
C VAL A 735 -7.89 8.96 2.93
N ILE A 736 -9.13 9.42 2.88
CA ILE A 736 -9.82 9.69 1.62
C ILE A 736 -9.13 10.85 0.88
N LEU A 737 -8.72 11.90 1.61
CA LEU A 737 -7.92 13.02 1.09
C LEU A 737 -6.52 12.56 0.72
N ALA A 738 -5.86 11.74 1.54
CA ALA A 738 -4.55 11.21 1.21
C ALA A 738 -4.65 10.28 0.02
N ALA A 739 -5.67 9.43 -0.10
CA ALA A 739 -5.93 8.60 -1.28
C ALA A 739 -6.31 9.44 -2.53
N GLY A 740 -6.88 10.63 -2.33
CA GLY A 740 -7.15 11.60 -3.40
C GLY A 740 -5.92 12.39 -3.85
N LEU A 741 -5.14 12.91 -2.90
CA LEU A 741 -3.85 13.61 -3.07
C LEU A 741 -2.71 12.65 -3.44
N ALA A 742 -2.93 11.35 -3.23
CA ALA A 742 -2.09 10.23 -3.63
C ALA A 742 -2.19 9.87 -5.10
N ARG A 743 -3.12 10.45 -5.84
CA ARG A 743 -3.12 10.27 -7.29
C ARG A 743 -1.90 11.04 -7.80
N PRO A 744 -0.84 10.39 -8.30
CA PRO A 744 0.11 11.12 -9.12
C PRO A 744 -0.73 11.71 -10.26
N GLU A 745 -0.80 13.05 -10.33
CA GLU A 745 -1.66 13.74 -11.31
C GLU A 745 -1.23 13.39 -12.74
N ARG A 746 0.00 12.86 -12.92
CA ARG A 746 0.51 12.34 -14.18
C ARG A 746 1.36 11.09 -13.97
N ILE A 747 1.27 10.15 -14.91
CA ILE A 747 2.26 9.06 -15.13
C ILE A 747 3.69 9.65 -15.18
N GLU A 748 3.79 10.90 -15.62
CA GLU A 748 5.00 11.72 -15.68
C GLU A 748 5.63 12.08 -14.32
N ASP A 749 4.90 12.03 -13.19
CA ASP A 749 5.50 12.27 -11.86
C ASP A 749 6.00 10.97 -11.22
N ALA A 750 5.52 9.83 -11.73
CA ALA A 750 6.03 8.49 -11.42
C ALA A 750 7.17 8.07 -12.37
N LYS A 751 7.87 9.05 -12.98
CA LYS A 751 9.03 8.97 -13.90
C LYS A 751 10.27 8.21 -13.38
N SER A 752 10.09 7.14 -12.61
CA SER A 752 11.10 6.10 -12.65
C SER A 752 11.12 5.55 -14.09
N PRO A 753 12.29 5.47 -14.75
CA PRO A 753 12.45 4.84 -16.06
C PRO A 753 11.73 3.48 -16.17
N ALA A 754 11.57 2.76 -15.05
CA ALA A 754 10.82 1.51 -14.94
C ALA A 754 9.39 1.57 -15.50
N PHE A 755 8.62 2.64 -15.26
CA PHE A 755 7.25 2.75 -15.81
C PHE A 755 7.22 2.99 -17.32
N THR A 756 8.31 3.50 -17.86
CA THR A 756 8.45 3.76 -19.30
C THR A 756 8.67 2.45 -20.06
N ILE A 757 9.41 1.52 -19.46
CA ILE A 757 9.63 0.16 -19.97
C ILE A 757 8.31 -0.60 -20.10
N ASP A 758 7.44 -0.53 -19.08
CA ASP A 758 6.16 -1.27 -19.05
C ASP A 758 5.33 -1.05 -20.32
N ALA A 759 5.24 0.20 -20.77
CA ALA A 759 4.48 0.58 -21.96
C ALA A 759 5.08 0.04 -23.26
N MET A 760 6.39 -0.26 -23.28
CA MET A 760 7.09 -0.79 -24.44
C MET A 760 7.10 -2.32 -24.48
N VAL A 761 7.08 -3.00 -23.33
CA VAL A 761 7.25 -4.46 -23.26
C VAL A 761 6.08 -5.22 -23.87
N GLU A 762 4.83 -4.86 -23.58
CA GLU A 762 3.68 -5.60 -24.12
C GLU A 762 3.64 -5.55 -25.67
N PRO A 763 3.76 -4.37 -26.32
CA PRO A 763 3.89 -4.31 -27.77
C PRO A 763 5.12 -5.07 -28.31
N ALA A 764 6.25 -5.04 -27.60
CA ALA A 764 7.46 -5.74 -28.04
C ALA A 764 7.26 -7.27 -27.99
N VAL A 765 6.61 -7.78 -26.94
CA VAL A 765 6.26 -9.20 -26.81
C VAL A 765 5.24 -9.61 -27.87
N ASP A 766 4.22 -8.80 -28.13
CA ASP A 766 3.22 -9.09 -29.16
C ASP A 766 3.86 -9.20 -30.55
N GLN A 767 4.66 -8.20 -30.95
CA GLN A 767 5.39 -8.22 -32.23
C GLN A 767 6.39 -9.39 -32.33
N THR A 768 7.02 -9.75 -31.21
CA THR A 768 7.94 -10.90 -31.15
C THR A 768 7.18 -12.21 -31.37
N MET A 769 6.04 -12.39 -30.71
CA MET A 769 5.22 -13.61 -30.80
C MET A 769 4.64 -13.85 -32.20
N GLU A 770 4.39 -12.80 -32.99
CA GLU A 770 3.92 -12.93 -34.37
C GLU A 770 4.97 -13.56 -35.30
N LYS A 771 6.26 -13.41 -34.97
CA LYS A 771 7.38 -13.77 -35.85
C LYS A 771 8.17 -14.99 -35.37
N VAL A 772 8.06 -15.34 -34.09
CA VAL A 772 8.85 -16.41 -33.48
C VAL A 772 8.10 -17.74 -33.51
N ASP A 773 8.78 -18.78 -33.97
CA ASP A 773 8.28 -20.16 -33.89
C ASP A 773 8.25 -20.64 -32.43
N SER A 774 7.05 -21.01 -31.98
CA SER A 774 6.81 -21.48 -30.61
C SER A 774 7.18 -22.95 -30.36
N SER A 775 7.59 -23.67 -31.40
CA SER A 775 7.92 -25.11 -31.28
C SER A 775 9.23 -25.37 -30.55
N ASN A 776 10.16 -24.39 -30.52
CA ASN A 776 11.49 -24.54 -29.95
C ASN A 776 11.68 -23.70 -28.70
N PRO A 777 12.41 -24.20 -27.69
CA PRO A 777 12.93 -23.37 -26.61
C PRO A 777 13.75 -22.20 -27.15
N ILE A 778 13.69 -21.04 -26.51
CA ILE A 778 14.33 -19.79 -26.97
C ILE A 778 15.19 -19.21 -25.85
N LEU A 779 16.44 -18.87 -26.15
CA LEU A 779 17.31 -18.14 -25.23
C LEU A 779 17.09 -16.64 -25.40
N VAL A 780 16.76 -15.94 -24.32
CA VAL A 780 16.64 -14.48 -24.31
C VAL A 780 17.84 -13.88 -23.59
N LEU A 781 18.53 -12.93 -24.24
CA LEU A 781 19.69 -12.22 -23.71
C LEU A 781 19.43 -10.72 -23.70
N SER A 782 19.91 -10.04 -22.68
CA SER A 782 19.96 -8.57 -22.61
C SER A 782 21.30 -8.05 -23.13
N LEU A 783 21.28 -7.03 -23.97
CA LEU A 783 22.46 -6.27 -24.36
C LEU A 783 22.41 -4.87 -23.73
N ASP A 784 23.57 -4.22 -23.65
CA ASP A 784 23.79 -2.81 -23.26
C ASP A 784 23.66 -2.39 -21.79
N ASN A 785 22.46 -2.24 -21.21
CA ASN A 785 22.23 -1.44 -20.01
C ASN A 785 21.22 -2.07 -19.02
N GLN A 786 21.11 -1.48 -17.83
CA GLN A 786 20.22 -1.97 -16.76
C GLN A 786 18.73 -1.88 -17.10
N LEU A 787 18.35 -0.90 -17.92
CA LEU A 787 16.97 -0.72 -18.37
C LEU A 787 16.55 -1.91 -19.25
N VAL A 788 17.42 -2.33 -20.16
CA VAL A 788 17.22 -3.48 -21.04
C VAL A 788 17.24 -4.78 -20.27
N GLU A 789 18.09 -4.92 -19.25
CA GLU A 789 18.05 -6.08 -18.34
C GLU A 789 16.67 -6.19 -17.66
N SER A 790 16.16 -5.08 -17.14
CA SER A 790 14.82 -5.01 -16.51
C SER A 790 13.68 -5.32 -17.49
N ALA A 791 13.80 -4.85 -18.74
CA ALA A 791 12.86 -5.15 -19.82
C ALA A 791 12.93 -6.62 -20.24
N THR A 792 14.15 -7.17 -20.33
CA THR A 792 14.42 -8.57 -20.70
C THR A 792 13.73 -9.52 -19.73
N ASP A 793 13.83 -9.26 -18.43
CA ASP A 793 13.15 -10.07 -17.42
C ASP A 793 11.62 -10.10 -17.62
N THR A 794 11.07 -8.95 -17.99
CA THR A 794 9.64 -8.77 -18.25
C THR A 794 9.23 -9.49 -19.53
N ILE A 795 10.04 -9.39 -20.59
CA ILE A 795 9.84 -10.10 -21.86
C ILE A 795 9.86 -11.61 -21.61
N VAL A 796 10.90 -12.14 -20.95
CA VAL A 796 11.01 -13.56 -20.60
C VAL A 796 9.77 -14.04 -19.86
N SER A 797 9.35 -13.30 -18.82
CA SER A 797 8.18 -13.64 -18.03
C SER A 797 6.89 -13.69 -18.86
N ASN A 798 6.70 -12.73 -19.77
CA ASN A 798 5.51 -12.71 -20.64
C ASN A 798 5.55 -13.81 -21.72
N LEU A 799 6.72 -14.11 -22.30
CA LEU A 799 6.88 -15.21 -23.24
C LEU A 799 6.53 -16.56 -22.58
N ILE A 800 6.95 -16.77 -21.32
CA ILE A 800 6.61 -17.96 -20.53
C ILE A 800 5.08 -18.12 -20.37
N VAL A 801 4.37 -17.01 -20.11
CA VAL A 801 2.89 -17.04 -19.98
C VAL A 801 2.22 -17.42 -21.28
N LYS A 802 2.77 -16.93 -22.39
CA LYS A 802 2.28 -17.24 -23.72
C LYS A 802 2.64 -18.66 -24.18
N GLY A 803 3.26 -19.45 -23.30
CA GLY A 803 3.55 -20.86 -23.52
C GLY A 803 4.89 -21.12 -24.20
N LEU A 804 5.73 -20.10 -24.40
CA LEU A 804 7.08 -20.28 -24.90
C LEU A 804 8.01 -20.78 -23.81
N ASP A 805 8.86 -21.73 -24.17
CA ASP A 805 9.94 -22.19 -23.30
C ASP A 805 11.13 -21.21 -23.39
N SER A 806 11.00 -20.09 -22.70
CA SER A 806 12.05 -19.07 -22.62
C SER A 806 13.10 -19.41 -21.57
N ARG A 807 14.37 -19.36 -21.99
CA ARG A 807 15.58 -19.59 -21.21
C ARG A 807 16.40 -18.30 -21.11
N THR A 808 17.28 -18.22 -20.13
CA THR A 808 18.17 -17.07 -19.88
C THR A 808 19.63 -17.54 -19.71
N GLU A 809 20.59 -16.63 -19.79
CA GLU A 809 22.00 -16.95 -19.51
C GLU A 809 22.27 -17.25 -18.03
N SER A 810 23.51 -17.66 -17.70
CA SER A 810 23.92 -18.07 -16.34
C SER A 810 23.73 -17.03 -15.25
N ARG A 811 23.71 -15.73 -15.58
CA ARG A 811 23.35 -14.71 -14.57
C ARG A 811 21.86 -14.68 -14.23
N GLY A 812 21.02 -15.25 -15.09
CA GLY A 812 19.63 -15.56 -14.79
C GLY A 812 19.44 -16.73 -13.85
N GLU A 813 20.45 -17.14 -13.05
CA GLU A 813 20.35 -18.11 -11.95
C GLU A 813 19.13 -17.84 -11.04
N HIS A 814 18.66 -16.60 -11.04
CA HIS A 814 17.48 -16.17 -10.32
C HIS A 814 16.20 -16.82 -10.87
N TYR A 815 16.12 -17.23 -12.14
CA TYR A 815 15.00 -17.97 -12.75
C TYR A 815 15.01 -19.48 -12.43
N GLY A 816 16.08 -19.97 -11.79
CA GLY A 816 16.26 -21.39 -11.46
C GLY A 816 17.05 -22.17 -12.51
N GLU A 817 17.75 -23.22 -12.06
CA GLU A 817 18.78 -23.94 -12.82
C GLU A 817 18.34 -24.44 -14.19
N ARG A 818 17.06 -24.78 -14.36
CA ARG A 818 16.55 -25.29 -15.63
C ARG A 818 16.36 -24.19 -16.65
N ARG A 819 15.88 -23.01 -16.24
CA ARG A 819 15.68 -21.88 -17.15
C ARG A 819 16.99 -21.23 -17.55
N VAL A 820 18.04 -21.46 -16.76
CA VAL A 820 19.40 -21.10 -17.08
C VAL A 820 20.04 -22.11 -18.02
N VAL A 821 20.65 -21.62 -19.10
CA VAL A 821 21.44 -22.45 -20.00
C VAL A 821 22.89 -22.00 -20.03
N LYS A 822 23.80 -22.97 -19.88
CA LYS A 822 25.25 -22.75 -19.99
C LYS A 822 25.73 -22.81 -21.44
N HIS A 823 25.08 -23.65 -22.26
CA HIS A 823 25.38 -23.80 -23.68
C HIS A 823 24.06 -23.82 -24.44
N TRP A 824 24.01 -23.12 -25.57
CA TRP A 824 22.79 -22.97 -26.34
C TRP A 824 23.02 -23.14 -27.84
N ARG A 825 22.21 -23.99 -28.47
CA ARG A 825 22.24 -24.30 -29.92
C ARG A 825 20.87 -24.05 -30.59
N GLY A 826 19.99 -23.32 -29.90
CA GLY A 826 18.62 -23.04 -30.36
C GLY A 826 18.44 -21.60 -30.84
N PRO A 827 17.19 -21.22 -31.18
CA PRO A 827 16.85 -19.83 -31.49
C PRO A 827 17.17 -18.91 -30.30
N MET A 828 17.59 -17.69 -30.62
CA MET A 828 18.03 -16.71 -29.64
C MET A 828 17.40 -15.36 -29.92
N LEU A 829 16.90 -14.73 -28.86
CA LEU A 829 16.37 -13.39 -28.85
C LEU A 829 17.33 -12.47 -28.13
N TRP A 830 17.73 -11.39 -28.78
CA TRP A 830 18.48 -10.31 -28.15
C TRP A 830 17.55 -9.14 -27.91
N VAL A 831 17.46 -8.74 -26.64
CA VAL A 831 16.81 -7.52 -26.23
C VAL A 831 17.89 -6.46 -26.12
N ALA A 832 17.72 -5.35 -26.83
CA ALA A 832 18.67 -4.24 -26.86
C ALA A 832 17.92 -2.92 -26.78
N SER A 833 18.60 -1.91 -26.26
CA SER A 833 18.26 -0.52 -26.51
C SER A 833 18.74 -0.22 -27.92
N GLY A 834 17.87 0.30 -28.79
CA GLY A 834 18.25 0.70 -30.15
C GLY A 834 19.21 1.91 -30.19
N LEU A 835 19.98 2.11 -29.12
CA LEU A 835 21.01 3.12 -28.93
C LEU A 835 22.36 2.63 -29.47
N ALA A 836 22.68 1.34 -29.26
CA ALA A 836 23.96 0.78 -29.67
C ALA A 836 24.16 0.87 -31.21
N PRO A 837 25.34 1.29 -31.69
CA PRO A 837 25.62 1.39 -33.12
C PRO A 837 25.79 0.01 -33.76
N VAL A 838 26.20 -0.98 -32.98
CA VAL A 838 26.36 -2.37 -33.44
C VAL A 838 24.99 -3.04 -33.42
N LYS A 839 24.44 -3.25 -34.60
CA LYS A 839 23.21 -4.03 -34.76
C LYS A 839 23.53 -5.52 -34.61
N PRO A 840 22.69 -6.27 -33.87
CA PRO A 840 22.77 -7.73 -33.85
C PRO A 840 22.73 -8.32 -35.27
N ASN A 841 23.53 -9.36 -35.53
CA ASN A 841 23.42 -10.13 -36.77
C ASN A 841 22.15 -10.98 -36.74
N GLY A 842 21.04 -10.40 -37.18
CA GLY A 842 19.72 -11.00 -37.00
C GLY A 842 18.57 -10.19 -37.62
N ASP A 843 17.37 -10.75 -37.57
CA ASP A 843 16.16 -10.08 -38.00
C ASP A 843 15.57 -9.27 -36.85
N LEU A 844 15.27 -8.00 -37.09
CA LEU A 844 14.56 -7.15 -36.13
C LEU A 844 13.10 -7.64 -36.03
N LEU A 845 12.76 -8.21 -34.88
CA LEU A 845 11.42 -8.73 -34.62
C LEU A 845 10.48 -7.64 -34.12
N ALA A 846 10.96 -6.85 -33.16
CA ALA A 846 10.20 -5.75 -32.57
C ALA A 846 11.10 -4.53 -32.37
N SER A 847 10.55 -3.34 -32.57
CA SER A 847 11.19 -2.08 -32.19
C SER A 847 10.11 -1.15 -31.68
N VAL A 848 10.13 -0.87 -30.38
CA VAL A 848 9.09 -0.10 -29.70
C VAL A 848 9.73 1.06 -28.98
N SER A 849 9.36 2.28 -29.36
CA SER A 849 9.85 3.51 -28.75
C SER A 849 8.71 4.29 -28.10
N MET A 850 9.01 5.06 -27.05
CA MET A 850 8.05 5.98 -26.48
C MET A 850 7.77 7.18 -27.40
N PRO A 851 6.54 7.75 -27.36
CA PRO A 851 6.25 9.02 -28.02
C PRO A 851 7.21 10.12 -27.55
N GLY A 852 7.82 10.83 -28.50
CA GLY A 852 8.74 11.93 -28.22
C GLY A 852 10.23 11.57 -28.18
N TRP A 853 10.57 10.27 -28.19
CA TRP A 853 11.93 9.82 -28.41
C TRP A 853 12.43 10.24 -29.81
N SER A 854 13.71 10.60 -29.91
CA SER A 854 14.35 10.92 -31.19
C SER A 854 15.82 10.58 -31.13
N ARG A 855 16.29 9.81 -32.12
CA ARG A 855 17.70 9.49 -32.28
C ARG A 855 18.56 10.75 -32.41
N ALA A 856 18.09 11.76 -33.15
CA ALA A 856 18.80 13.01 -33.33
C ALA A 856 18.99 13.78 -32.01
N LYS A 857 18.00 13.75 -31.11
CA LYS A 857 18.16 14.34 -29.76
C LYS A 857 19.18 13.58 -28.93
N PHE A 858 19.16 12.25 -29.00
CA PHE A 858 20.12 11.39 -28.31
C PHE A 858 21.53 11.65 -28.79
N ASP A 859 21.76 11.64 -30.10
CA ASP A 859 23.08 11.86 -30.68
C ASP A 859 23.58 13.29 -30.35
N ALA A 860 22.72 14.31 -30.41
CA ALA A 860 23.09 15.68 -30.04
C ALA A 860 23.48 15.82 -28.56
N LEU A 861 22.73 15.20 -27.64
CA LEU A 861 23.07 15.19 -26.22
C LEU A 861 24.34 14.38 -25.95
N ALA A 862 24.51 13.25 -26.65
CA ALA A 862 25.68 12.39 -26.53
C ALA A 862 26.96 13.11 -26.97
N GLU A 863 26.92 13.84 -28.09
CA GLU A 863 28.05 14.66 -28.56
C GLU A 863 28.38 15.77 -27.58
N LYS A 864 27.36 16.46 -27.03
CA LYS A 864 27.54 17.47 -25.98
C LYS A 864 28.25 16.88 -24.76
N VAL A 865 27.74 15.75 -24.23
CA VAL A 865 28.31 15.07 -23.07
C VAL A 865 29.74 14.56 -23.35
N SER A 866 30.01 14.04 -24.54
CA SER A 866 31.36 13.62 -24.94
C SER A 866 32.33 14.79 -25.03
N SER A 867 31.89 15.92 -25.60
CA SER A 867 32.68 17.15 -25.66
C SER A 867 33.02 17.68 -24.27
N ASP A 868 32.03 17.73 -23.37
CA ASP A 868 32.22 18.17 -21.98
C ASP A 868 33.17 17.24 -21.21
N ALA A 869 33.02 15.92 -21.41
CA ALA A 869 33.89 14.90 -20.82
C ALA A 869 35.36 15.05 -21.27
N LYS A 870 35.58 15.31 -22.56
CA LYS A 870 36.92 15.53 -23.15
C LYS A 870 37.57 16.84 -22.72
N ALA A 871 36.76 17.87 -22.45
CA ALA A 871 37.24 19.16 -21.95
C ALA A 871 37.60 19.12 -20.44
N GLY A 872 37.07 18.15 -19.70
CA GLY A 872 37.27 17.98 -18.26
C GLY A 872 38.58 17.28 -17.88
N SER A 873 38.86 17.25 -16.58
CA SER A 873 40.03 16.57 -16.00
C SER A 873 39.81 15.05 -15.89
N GLY A 874 39.71 14.35 -17.03
CA GLY A 874 39.60 12.88 -17.13
C GLY A 874 38.31 12.28 -16.57
N VAL A 875 37.71 11.32 -17.29
CA VAL A 875 36.50 10.62 -16.82
C VAL A 875 36.88 9.44 -15.93
N ARG A 876 36.33 9.39 -14.72
CA ARG A 876 36.51 8.26 -13.79
C ARG A 876 35.22 7.47 -13.65
N LEU A 877 35.29 6.16 -13.82
CA LEU A 877 34.19 5.24 -13.57
C LEU A 877 33.97 5.04 -12.06
N GLN A 878 32.76 4.65 -11.70
CA GLN A 878 32.48 4.12 -10.38
C GLN A 878 33.14 2.73 -10.24
N PRO A 879 33.68 2.36 -9.07
CA PRO A 879 34.38 1.07 -8.90
C PRO A 879 33.54 -0.16 -9.29
N TRP A 880 32.23 -0.13 -9.04
CA TRP A 880 31.33 -1.24 -9.39
C TRP A 880 31.16 -1.43 -10.90
N VAL A 881 31.50 -0.42 -11.70
CA VAL A 881 31.36 -0.46 -13.16
C VAL A 881 32.50 -1.23 -13.78
N GLU A 882 33.69 -1.25 -13.17
CA GLU A 882 34.84 -1.98 -13.72
C GLU A 882 34.52 -3.45 -14.00
N GLU A 883 33.74 -4.10 -13.13
CA GLU A 883 33.26 -5.49 -13.31
C GLU A 883 32.16 -5.63 -14.38
N LEU A 884 31.42 -4.56 -14.69
CA LEU A 884 30.32 -4.56 -15.64
C LEU A 884 30.68 -3.91 -16.98
N LEU A 885 31.83 -3.23 -17.05
CA LEU A 885 32.29 -2.47 -18.19
C LEU A 885 32.37 -3.32 -19.47
N PRO A 886 32.86 -4.59 -19.43
CA PRO A 886 32.83 -5.44 -20.61
C PRO A 886 31.43 -5.61 -21.22
N ARG A 887 30.35 -5.54 -20.42
CA ARG A 887 28.96 -5.70 -20.88
C ARG A 887 28.44 -4.46 -21.58
N TYR A 888 28.64 -3.31 -20.94
CA TYR A 888 28.37 -2.02 -21.57
C TYR A 888 29.09 -1.93 -22.91
N LEU A 889 30.34 -2.38 -22.96
CA LEU A 889 31.16 -2.35 -24.16
C LEU A 889 30.76 -3.41 -25.20
N ALA A 890 30.31 -4.60 -24.79
CA ALA A 890 29.94 -5.68 -25.69
C ALA A 890 28.78 -5.29 -26.62
N GLY A 891 27.78 -4.59 -26.08
CA GLY A 891 26.67 -4.04 -26.88
C GLY A 891 27.14 -3.00 -27.90
N TRP A 892 28.22 -2.26 -27.62
CA TRP A 892 28.64 -1.10 -28.41
C TRP A 892 29.81 -1.36 -29.37
N MET A 893 30.66 -2.34 -29.08
CA MET A 893 31.95 -2.51 -29.76
C MET A 893 32.24 -3.96 -30.18
N GLY A 894 31.32 -4.90 -29.92
CA GLY A 894 31.48 -6.29 -30.35
C GLY A 894 32.76 -6.93 -29.77
N PRO A 895 33.56 -7.69 -30.57
CA PRO A 895 34.72 -8.44 -30.08
C PRO A 895 35.82 -7.59 -29.40
N GLU A 896 35.92 -6.30 -29.75
CA GLU A 896 36.91 -5.37 -29.20
C GLU A 896 36.59 -4.90 -27.77
N SER A 897 35.36 -5.13 -27.32
CA SER A 897 34.86 -4.75 -25.99
C SER A 897 35.77 -5.18 -24.86
N CYS A 898 36.28 -6.41 -24.89
CA CYS A 898 37.14 -6.94 -23.85
C CYS A 898 38.50 -6.23 -23.76
N ARG A 899 39.10 -5.94 -24.91
CA ARG A 899 40.41 -5.25 -24.98
C ARG A 899 40.27 -3.82 -24.45
N ILE A 900 39.23 -3.12 -24.86
CA ILE A 900 38.97 -1.75 -24.42
C ILE A 900 38.53 -1.71 -22.96
N ALA A 901 37.72 -2.66 -22.48
CA ALA A 901 37.35 -2.77 -21.07
C ALA A 901 38.59 -2.89 -20.18
N LYS A 902 39.47 -3.85 -20.53
CA LYS A 902 40.75 -4.03 -19.85
C LYS A 902 41.61 -2.78 -19.95
N GLY A 903 41.68 -2.15 -21.12
CA GLY A 903 42.42 -0.93 -21.32
C GLY A 903 41.96 0.22 -20.42
N ILE A 904 40.64 0.36 -20.22
CA ILE A 904 40.06 1.35 -19.31
C ILE A 904 40.41 1.05 -17.86
N VAL A 905 40.24 -0.20 -17.41
CA VAL A 905 40.57 -0.63 -16.04
C VAL A 905 42.06 -0.45 -15.74
N ASP A 906 42.91 -0.78 -16.70
CA ASP A 906 44.37 -0.64 -16.60
C ASP A 906 44.84 0.82 -16.81
N GLY A 907 43.93 1.75 -17.13
CA GLY A 907 44.25 3.17 -17.39
C GLY A 907 45.00 3.42 -18.70
N THR A 908 45.09 2.43 -19.59
CA THR A 908 45.73 2.53 -20.91
C THR A 908 44.79 3.04 -22.01
N TYR A 909 43.48 3.05 -21.74
CA TYR A 909 42.46 3.59 -22.63
C TYR A 909 41.62 4.66 -21.89
N PRO A 910 41.59 5.93 -22.35
CA PRO A 910 40.82 6.97 -21.67
C PRO A 910 39.32 6.72 -21.83
N VAL A 911 38.54 6.83 -20.75
CA VAL A 911 37.08 6.62 -20.78
C VAL A 911 36.41 7.64 -21.71
N GLU A 912 36.89 8.88 -21.75
CA GLU A 912 36.43 9.94 -22.66
C GLU A 912 36.66 9.64 -24.16
N SER A 913 37.44 8.61 -24.49
CA SER A 913 37.62 8.13 -25.86
C SER A 913 36.52 7.17 -26.32
N LEU A 914 35.63 6.74 -25.40
CA LEU A 914 34.49 5.90 -25.74
C LEU A 914 33.50 6.62 -26.69
N PRO A 915 32.71 5.87 -27.47
CA PRO A 915 31.69 6.44 -28.34
C PRO A 915 30.75 7.38 -27.56
N PRO A 916 30.34 8.54 -28.14
CA PRO A 916 29.52 9.52 -27.44
C PRO A 916 28.24 8.94 -26.81
N GLY A 917 27.53 8.07 -27.55
CA GLY A 917 26.32 7.44 -27.04
C GLY A 917 26.56 6.47 -25.88
N LEU A 918 27.72 5.81 -25.84
CA LEU A 918 28.09 4.94 -24.73
C LEU A 918 28.44 5.77 -23.49
N LEU A 919 29.18 6.86 -23.67
CA LEU A 919 29.44 7.82 -22.60
C LEU A 919 28.13 8.35 -22.01
N LEU A 920 27.17 8.75 -22.86
CA LEU A 920 25.86 9.20 -22.41
C LEU A 920 25.11 8.11 -21.63
N THR A 921 25.18 6.86 -22.08
CA THR A 921 24.58 5.70 -21.38
C THR A 921 25.22 5.51 -20.00
N LEU A 922 26.55 5.51 -19.92
CA LEU A 922 27.29 5.41 -18.66
C LEU A 922 26.97 6.57 -17.71
N TYR A 923 26.83 7.78 -18.23
CA TYR A 923 26.40 8.93 -17.44
C TYR A 923 24.97 8.77 -16.92
N GLY A 924 24.02 8.42 -17.79
CA GLY A 924 22.63 8.22 -17.41
C GLY A 924 22.43 7.13 -16.37
N ASP A 925 23.18 6.04 -16.46
CA ASP A 925 23.21 4.94 -15.48
C ASP A 925 24.03 5.27 -14.22
N GLN A 926 24.56 6.49 -14.12
CA GLN A 926 25.39 6.99 -13.02
C GLN A 926 26.63 6.12 -12.79
N ALA A 927 27.15 5.53 -13.87
CA ALA A 927 28.36 4.73 -13.91
C ALA A 927 29.64 5.59 -13.87
N ILE A 928 29.54 6.90 -14.10
CA ILE A 928 30.66 7.83 -14.05
C ILE A 928 30.68 8.58 -12.70
N ALA A 929 31.82 8.54 -12.01
CA ALA A 929 32.05 9.18 -10.72
C ALA A 929 32.49 10.64 -10.84
N SER A 930 33.28 10.99 -11.86
CA SER A 930 33.69 12.38 -12.11
C SER A 930 34.14 12.60 -13.56
N PRO A 931 33.93 13.81 -14.13
CA PRO A 931 33.10 14.89 -13.59
C PRO A 931 31.62 14.50 -13.65
N ALA A 932 30.83 14.90 -12.65
CA ALA A 932 29.39 14.72 -12.69
C ALA A 932 28.78 15.69 -13.71
N LEU A 933 27.78 15.24 -14.47
CA LEU A 933 27.02 16.13 -15.35
C LEU A 933 26.27 17.19 -14.53
N PRO A 934 26.03 18.38 -15.11
CA PRO A 934 25.04 19.30 -14.56
C PRO A 934 23.72 18.56 -14.30
N PRO A 935 23.03 18.78 -13.15
CA PRO A 935 21.83 18.04 -12.79
C PRO A 935 20.75 18.03 -13.89
N GLU A 936 20.60 19.15 -14.60
CA GLU A 936 19.68 19.28 -15.74
C GLU A 936 20.07 18.34 -16.90
N THR A 937 21.36 18.30 -17.27
CA THR A 937 21.87 17.39 -18.32
C THR A 937 21.76 15.92 -17.89
N GLN A 938 21.99 15.62 -16.61
CA GLN A 938 21.83 14.27 -16.07
C GLN A 938 20.37 13.80 -16.10
N GLU A 939 19.43 14.68 -15.73
CA GLU A 939 17.99 14.40 -15.79
C GLU A 939 17.55 14.22 -17.25
N GLU A 940 18.01 15.09 -18.16
CA GLU A 940 17.75 14.98 -19.59
C GLU A 940 18.28 13.65 -20.17
N ALA A 941 19.53 13.28 -19.83
CA ALA A 941 20.13 12.02 -20.24
C ALA A 941 19.33 10.81 -19.73
N SER A 942 18.97 10.81 -18.45
CA SER A 942 18.21 9.72 -17.83
C SER A 942 16.80 9.60 -18.43
N ALA A 943 16.13 10.73 -18.68
CA ALA A 943 14.82 10.77 -19.32
C ALA A 943 14.87 10.26 -20.75
N LEU A 944 15.90 10.64 -21.52
CA LEU A 944 16.05 10.25 -22.91
C LEU A 944 16.41 8.76 -23.07
N LEU A 945 17.27 8.23 -22.18
CA LEU A 945 17.57 6.80 -22.11
C LEU A 945 16.35 5.99 -21.72
N GLY A 946 15.54 6.47 -20.76
CA GLY A 946 14.27 5.82 -20.39
C GLY A 946 13.26 5.75 -21.54
N GLN A 947 13.38 6.63 -22.53
CA GLN A 947 12.53 6.66 -23.74
C GLN A 947 13.13 5.91 -24.93
N ALA A 948 14.35 5.37 -24.80
CA ALA A 948 15.03 4.68 -25.88
C ALA A 948 14.21 3.50 -26.41
N PRO A 949 14.28 3.21 -27.73
CA PRO A 949 13.58 2.09 -28.32
C PRO A 949 14.05 0.79 -27.68
N LEU A 950 13.08 -0.04 -27.32
CA LEU A 950 13.28 -1.42 -26.96
C LEU A 950 13.20 -2.26 -28.23
N GLU A 951 14.34 -2.83 -28.63
CA GLU A 951 14.44 -3.68 -29.81
C GLU A 951 14.60 -5.14 -29.41
N VAL A 952 13.88 -6.02 -30.10
CA VAL A 952 14.01 -7.48 -29.96
C VAL A 952 14.45 -8.05 -31.30
N TRP A 953 15.58 -8.74 -31.31
CA TRP A 953 16.23 -9.28 -32.50
C TRP A 953 16.26 -10.80 -32.45
N SER A 954 15.96 -11.47 -33.56
CA SER A 954 16.21 -12.90 -33.76
C SER A 954 17.61 -13.10 -34.29
N VAL A 955 18.47 -13.81 -33.57
CA VAL A 955 19.87 -14.01 -34.00
C VAL A 955 20.03 -15.37 -34.67
N ASN A 956 20.45 -15.35 -35.94
CA ASN A 956 20.71 -16.54 -36.72
C ASN A 956 22.07 -17.16 -36.33
N GLN A 957 22.05 -18.39 -35.79
CA GLN A 957 23.23 -19.09 -35.28
C GLN A 957 24.30 -19.47 -36.33
N LYS A 958 24.10 -19.21 -37.63
CA LYS A 958 25.04 -19.65 -38.68
C LYS A 958 26.44 -19.04 -38.58
N THR A 959 26.67 -18.07 -37.70
CA THR A 959 27.99 -17.53 -37.38
C THR A 959 28.50 -18.10 -36.06
N GLU A 960 29.56 -18.93 -36.12
CA GLU A 960 30.23 -19.56 -34.96
C GLU A 960 30.59 -18.56 -33.83
N THR A 961 30.71 -17.27 -34.15
CA THR A 961 31.00 -16.15 -33.25
C THR A 961 29.93 -15.84 -32.20
N ALA A 962 28.68 -16.31 -32.36
CA ALA A 962 27.62 -16.05 -31.38
C ALA A 962 27.88 -16.78 -30.05
N THR A 963 28.45 -17.99 -30.12
CA THR A 963 28.87 -18.76 -28.94
C THR A 963 29.99 -18.05 -28.20
N ASP A 964 30.96 -17.48 -28.93
CA ASP A 964 32.06 -16.72 -28.36
C ASP A 964 31.60 -15.40 -27.75
N THR A 965 30.62 -14.73 -28.36
CA THR A 965 30.03 -13.49 -27.83
C THR A 965 29.23 -13.76 -26.55
N ALA A 966 28.43 -14.83 -26.53
CA ALA A 966 27.76 -15.29 -25.32
C ALA A 966 28.76 -15.73 -24.24
N THR A 967 29.89 -16.32 -24.64
CA THR A 967 30.98 -16.70 -23.72
C THR A 967 31.72 -15.46 -23.18
N LEU A 968 31.95 -14.43 -24.01
CA LEU A 968 32.50 -13.13 -23.63
C LEU A 968 31.59 -12.36 -22.67
N LEU A 969 30.27 -12.35 -22.92
CA LEU A 969 29.26 -11.75 -22.04
C LEU A 969 29.11 -12.52 -20.71
N ARG A 970 29.32 -13.83 -20.76
CA ARG A 970 29.24 -14.77 -19.62
C ARG A 970 30.43 -14.64 -18.69
N ASP A 971 31.65 -14.65 -19.24
CA ASP A 971 32.90 -14.63 -18.49
C ASP A 971 33.47 -13.21 -18.42
N GLY A 972 32.66 -12.17 -18.17
CA GLY A 972 33.12 -10.78 -18.11
C GLY A 972 34.30 -10.51 -17.14
N SER A 973 34.69 -11.47 -16.29
CA SER A 973 35.90 -11.45 -15.45
C SER A 973 37.14 -12.11 -16.07
N ARG A 974 37.00 -12.81 -17.20
CA ARG A 974 38.06 -13.47 -17.96
C ARG A 974 37.89 -13.13 -19.44
N CYS A 975 38.18 -11.88 -19.79
CA CYS A 975 38.62 -11.64 -21.16
C CYS A 975 39.75 -12.64 -21.42
N PRO A 976 39.63 -13.51 -22.45
CA PRO A 976 40.66 -14.51 -22.71
C PRO A 976 42.01 -13.80 -22.76
N ALA A 977 43.00 -14.35 -22.05
CA ALA A 977 44.36 -13.83 -22.13
C ALA A 977 44.74 -13.86 -23.61
N ALA A 978 44.90 -12.67 -24.19
CA ALA A 978 45.17 -12.48 -25.61
C ALA A 978 46.44 -13.21 -26.05
#